data_AF-A0A9E7FQC2-F1
#
_entry.id   AF-A0A9E7FQC2-F1
#
_cell.length_a   1.000
_cell.length_b   1.000
_cell.length_c   1.000
_cell.angle_alpha   90.00
_cell.angle_beta   90.00
_cell.angle_gamma   90.00
#
_symmetry.space_group_name_H-M   'P 1'
#
loop_
_entity.id
_entity.type
_entity.pdbx_description
1 polymer ?
#
loop_
_entity_poly.entity_id
_entity_poly.type
_entity_poly.pdbx_seq_one_letter_code
_entity_poly.pdbx_strand_id
1 'polypeptide(L)'
;MNSLFLSPAANVCGESSSYVSGSHIYTWNGLLGAEQRRVLSSGVSRGWLKHFGQSTPRNRNRFCVVARIKKGQKHEYPWPEDIDPNLKTGHLSYLSRFKPLADKPKPVTLEFEKPLVELEKKIIDVRKMADETGLDFTDQINLLESKYQQALKDLYTHLTPIQRLSIARHPNRPTFLDHVLNIAEKWVELHGDRAGYDDPAIVTGLGTIDGKTYAFIGHQKGRNTKENIHRNFGMPTPHGYRKALRMMRYADHHGFPIVTFIDTPGAFADLKSEELGQGEAIAVNLRTMFGLKVPIVTIVIGEGGSGGALAIGCANKMYMLENSVFYVASPEACAAILWKSSQEAPEAAEQLKITSTELCKLKIADGIIPEPLGGAHTDPTWTSQQIKVKLVKAMEELAAMDKETLLSHRHMKFRTLGGYLEGKPLPPNKTYNMKKKEAKLSKVKADVVKEIENLKKSVVEAKGKYPTPTITNRTIEKLKQVIDKEMTKAFISMGLQKSFKALKMELSKSRSTPDGTLSPALQEKADRLVDKFKRNLSRPGSYMGLKQKLALLFEINRLQDLKAKGEKLKEQINEKLDEKLKEKVKGKMEVLRRARDKVAKGEQLDDDQIKEVESAKEELAEMLKSANLEVVGSVKKIVPTSPPGLGEKLAKADEVINKEIEKAIDMAGVRGKIEELKTQIAGGSSDEKVEELEREIREQIVAVMNLTGLKKKVESVTGLPAQETVNAEPSPVDITIQETVSAGHSPE
;
A
#
# COMPACT_ATOMS: atom_id res chain seq x y z
N MET A 1 -5.75 16.81 -60.99
CA MET A 1 -5.46 15.79 -62.02
C MET A 1 -4.98 14.55 -61.28
N ASN A 2 -5.86 13.68 -60.80
CA ASN A 2 -6.52 12.56 -61.50
C ASN A 2 -5.57 11.52 -62.12
N SER A 3 -5.99 10.25 -61.94
CA SER A 3 -5.57 8.96 -62.53
C SER A 3 -4.45 8.21 -61.79
N LEU A 4 -4.67 7.05 -61.14
CA LEU A 4 -5.37 5.78 -61.43
C LEU A 4 -4.75 4.91 -62.52
N PHE A 5 -4.87 3.59 -62.27
CA PHE A 5 -4.73 2.41 -63.13
C PHE A 5 -3.37 1.67 -63.03
N LEU A 6 -3.24 0.34 -63.00
CA LEU A 6 -4.17 -0.80 -63.11
C LEU A 6 -3.42 -2.07 -62.66
N SER A 7 -4.11 -2.99 -61.98
CA SER A 7 -3.75 -4.42 -62.01
C SER A 7 -4.02 -5.01 -63.41
N PRO A 8 -3.49 -6.21 -63.68
CA PRO A 8 -4.42 -7.30 -63.96
C PRO A 8 -4.10 -8.60 -63.22
N ALA A 9 -5.16 -9.33 -62.94
CA ALA A 9 -5.21 -10.67 -62.38
C ALA A 9 -5.37 -11.72 -63.49
N ALA A 10 -4.92 -12.96 -63.24
CA ALA A 10 -5.58 -14.24 -63.57
C ALA A 10 -4.67 -15.39 -63.07
N ASN A 11 -5.09 -16.24 -62.10
CA ASN A 11 -5.99 -17.41 -62.22
C ASN A 11 -5.37 -18.53 -63.10
N VAL A 12 -5.37 -19.84 -62.78
CA VAL A 12 -6.25 -20.64 -61.90
C VAL A 12 -5.76 -22.11 -61.84
N CYS A 13 -6.13 -22.83 -60.75
CA CYS A 13 -6.27 -24.29 -60.55
C CYS A 13 -5.09 -25.26 -60.79
N GLY A 14 -4.95 -26.38 -60.07
CA GLY A 14 -5.77 -27.04 -59.06
C GLY A 14 -5.34 -28.51 -58.92
N GLU A 15 -5.67 -29.12 -57.77
CA GLU A 15 -5.78 -30.57 -57.51
C GLU A 15 -4.48 -31.43 -57.49
N SER A 16 -4.28 -32.46 -56.66
CA SER A 16 -5.07 -33.11 -55.59
C SER A 16 -4.19 -34.20 -54.93
N SER A 17 -4.40 -34.46 -53.63
CA SER A 17 -4.36 -35.75 -52.88
C SER A 17 -3.13 -36.68 -52.98
N SER A 18 -2.76 -37.60 -52.08
CA SER A 18 -3.08 -38.00 -50.70
C SER A 18 -2.33 -39.34 -50.45
N TYR A 19 -2.27 -39.81 -49.19
CA TYR A 19 -1.77 -41.11 -48.67
C TYR A 19 -0.25 -41.29 -48.48
N VAL A 20 0.30 -42.02 -47.49
CA VAL A 20 0.00 -42.47 -46.09
C VAL A 20 0.96 -43.64 -45.79
N SER A 21 1.39 -43.75 -44.52
CA SER A 21 2.02 -44.91 -43.83
C SER A 21 3.49 -45.22 -44.19
N GLY A 22 4.36 -45.72 -43.30
CA GLY A 22 4.29 -46.19 -41.90
C GLY A 22 5.75 -46.45 -41.44
N SER A 23 6.15 -46.11 -40.21
CA SER A 23 6.11 -46.93 -38.97
C SER A 23 7.36 -47.80 -38.73
N HIS A 24 7.95 -47.67 -37.52
CA HIS A 24 8.55 -48.68 -36.60
C HIS A 24 9.28 -47.89 -35.48
N ILE A 25 8.69 -47.63 -34.30
CA ILE A 25 8.49 -48.49 -33.11
C ILE A 25 9.80 -48.97 -32.46
N TYR A 26 10.14 -48.42 -31.29
CA TYR A 26 10.30 -49.21 -30.06
C TYR A 26 9.81 -48.40 -28.85
N THR A 27 8.97 -49.08 -28.07
CA THR A 27 8.13 -48.67 -26.94
C THR A 27 8.77 -48.98 -25.57
N TRP A 28 8.26 -48.28 -24.54
CA TRP A 28 7.99 -48.67 -23.12
C TRP A 28 8.57 -47.67 -22.12
N ASN A 29 7.90 -47.23 -21.05
CA ASN A 29 6.48 -47.18 -20.63
C ASN A 29 6.50 -46.46 -19.27
N GLY A 30 5.46 -45.71 -18.89
CA GLY A 30 5.26 -45.36 -17.47
C GLY A 30 4.53 -44.05 -17.16
N LEU A 31 3.18 -44.11 -17.23
CA LEU A 31 2.19 -43.54 -16.29
C LEU A 31 2.39 -42.08 -15.79
N LEU A 32 1.46 -41.13 -15.87
CA LEU A 32 0.01 -41.08 -16.11
C LEU A 32 -0.34 -39.63 -16.50
N GLY A 33 -0.86 -39.41 -17.71
CA GLY A 33 -1.91 -38.41 -17.94
C GLY A 33 -3.20 -38.92 -17.31
N ALA A 34 -4.31 -38.21 -17.21
CA ALA A 34 -4.87 -37.10 -17.95
C ALA A 34 -6.18 -36.75 -17.16
N GLU A 35 -7.11 -35.88 -17.49
CA GLU A 35 -7.36 -34.99 -18.60
C GLU A 35 -8.53 -34.10 -18.12
N GLN A 36 -8.54 -32.85 -18.53
CA GLN A 36 -9.77 -32.07 -18.63
C GLN A 36 -10.56 -32.58 -19.83
N ARG A 37 -11.88 -32.81 -19.68
CA ARG A 37 -12.82 -32.67 -20.79
C ARG A 37 -14.11 -31.99 -20.36
N ARG A 38 -14.39 -30.87 -21.04
CA ARG A 38 -15.74 -30.31 -21.25
C ARG A 38 -16.48 -31.21 -22.23
N VAL A 39 -17.75 -31.51 -21.97
CA VAL A 39 -18.75 -31.73 -23.03
C VAL A 39 -20.05 -31.05 -22.63
N LEU A 40 -20.63 -30.41 -23.64
CA LEU A 40 -21.83 -29.60 -23.71
C LEU A 40 -23.12 -30.40 -23.42
N SER A 41 -24.11 -29.71 -22.88
CA SER A 41 -25.49 -30.19 -22.75
C SER A 41 -26.32 -29.84 -23.98
N SER A 42 -27.01 -30.82 -24.55
CA SER A 42 -28.21 -30.61 -25.37
C SER A 42 -29.21 -31.74 -25.13
N GLY A 43 -30.39 -31.37 -24.60
CA GLY A 43 -31.70 -31.84 -25.07
C GLY A 43 -32.19 -33.28 -24.83
N VAL A 44 -33.26 -33.37 -24.02
CA VAL A 44 -34.53 -34.11 -24.27
C VAL A 44 -34.62 -35.64 -24.04
N SER A 45 -35.19 -35.97 -22.87
CA SER A 45 -36.35 -36.84 -22.57
C SER A 45 -36.42 -38.37 -22.86
N ARG A 46 -36.97 -39.08 -21.83
CA ARG A 46 -37.67 -40.40 -21.79
C ARG A 46 -36.76 -41.64 -21.97
N GLY A 47 -36.83 -42.74 -21.21
CA GLY A 47 -37.65 -43.20 -20.09
C GLY A 47 -37.63 -44.75 -20.04
N TRP A 48 -37.47 -45.33 -18.83
CA TRP A 48 -37.82 -46.73 -18.40
C TRP A 48 -36.95 -47.89 -18.97
N LEU A 49 -36.61 -49.02 -18.30
CA LEU A 49 -37.06 -49.73 -17.07
C LEU A 49 -36.13 -50.97 -16.78
N LYS A 50 -36.10 -51.44 -15.50
CA LYS A 50 -35.82 -52.82 -14.97
C LYS A 50 -34.37 -53.37 -14.99
N HIS A 51 -33.88 -54.19 -14.04
CA HIS A 51 -34.22 -54.60 -12.66
C HIS A 51 -33.03 -55.45 -12.08
N PHE A 52 -33.12 -55.79 -10.78
CA PHE A 52 -32.22 -56.55 -9.87
C PHE A 52 -31.14 -55.73 -9.16
N GLY A 53 -31.03 -55.61 -7.83
CA GLY A 53 -31.79 -56.19 -6.72
C GLY A 53 -30.86 -56.76 -5.63
N GLN A 54 -30.61 -56.02 -4.55
CA GLN A 54 -30.54 -56.52 -3.16
C GLN A 54 -30.45 -55.36 -2.12
N SER A 55 -31.55 -55.23 -1.34
CA SER A 55 -31.75 -54.82 0.08
C SER A 55 -30.64 -54.05 0.84
N THR A 56 -30.74 -52.75 1.21
CA THR A 56 -31.53 -52.00 2.27
C THR A 56 -30.89 -51.97 3.68
N PRO A 57 -31.08 -50.93 4.55
CA PRO A 57 -32.06 -49.80 4.52
C PRO A 57 -31.44 -48.37 4.62
N ARG A 58 -31.97 -47.35 3.89
CA ARG A 58 -32.96 -46.32 4.31
C ARG A 58 -32.59 -45.59 5.62
N ASN A 59 -32.58 -44.25 5.73
CA ASN A 59 -33.59 -43.34 5.19
C ASN A 59 -33.13 -41.86 5.12
N ARG A 60 -33.54 -41.25 4.01
CA ARG A 60 -33.81 -39.83 3.68
C ARG A 60 -33.84 -38.81 4.83
N ASN A 61 -33.18 -37.66 4.60
CA ASN A 61 -33.92 -36.46 4.19
C ASN A 61 -33.06 -35.52 3.34
N ARG A 62 -33.59 -35.21 2.14
CA ARG A 62 -33.02 -34.27 1.18
C ARG A 62 -33.28 -32.85 1.68
N PHE A 63 -32.23 -32.04 1.78
CA PHE A 63 -32.34 -30.60 1.63
C PHE A 63 -31.61 -30.20 0.35
N CYS A 64 -32.36 -29.65 -0.61
CA CYS A 64 -31.83 -28.99 -1.79
C CYS A 64 -31.82 -27.50 -1.50
N VAL A 65 -30.64 -26.88 -1.51
CA VAL A 65 -30.49 -25.42 -1.47
C VAL A 65 -30.02 -24.97 -2.84
N VAL A 66 -30.92 -24.33 -3.59
CA VAL A 66 -30.55 -23.55 -4.77
C VAL A 66 -30.11 -22.18 -4.26
N ALA A 67 -28.81 -21.95 -4.22
CA ALA A 67 -28.25 -20.63 -3.96
C ALA A 67 -28.03 -19.92 -5.30
N ARG A 68 -28.71 -18.78 -5.47
CA ARG A 68 -28.41 -17.84 -6.55
C ARG A 68 -27.20 -17.02 -6.13
N ILE A 69 -26.10 -17.15 -6.86
CA ILE A 69 -24.90 -16.32 -6.67
C ILE A 69 -25.33 -14.85 -6.77
N LYS A 70 -25.13 -14.09 -5.69
CA LYS A 70 -25.10 -12.63 -5.75
C LYS A 70 -24.07 -12.30 -6.82
N LYS A 71 -24.44 -11.62 -7.91
CA LYS A 71 -23.50 -11.16 -8.94
C LYS A 71 -22.42 -10.31 -8.24
N GLY A 72 -21.37 -10.95 -7.73
CA GLY A 72 -20.05 -10.36 -7.77
C GLY A 72 -19.78 -10.04 -9.23
N GLN A 73 -19.15 -8.91 -9.50
CA GLN A 73 -18.64 -8.65 -10.83
C GLN A 73 -17.88 -9.91 -11.25
N LYS A 74 -18.38 -10.60 -12.28
CA LYS A 74 -17.59 -11.63 -12.95
C LYS A 74 -16.26 -10.95 -13.24
N HIS A 75 -15.17 -11.48 -12.70
CA HIS A 75 -13.90 -11.31 -13.38
C HIS A 75 -14.12 -12.01 -14.71
N GLU A 76 -14.53 -11.25 -15.72
CA GLU A 76 -14.53 -11.74 -17.09
C GLU A 76 -13.12 -12.22 -17.34
N TYR A 77 -13.02 -13.52 -17.64
CA TYR A 77 -11.82 -14.05 -18.24
C TYR A 77 -11.58 -13.16 -19.48
N PRO A 78 -10.40 -12.52 -19.62
CA PRO A 78 -10.24 -11.36 -20.50
C PRO A 78 -10.46 -11.67 -21.99
N TRP A 79 -10.56 -12.95 -22.35
CA TRP A 79 -10.65 -13.39 -23.73
C TRP A 79 -12.12 -13.52 -24.14
N PRO A 80 -12.59 -12.80 -25.18
CA PRO A 80 -13.87 -13.11 -25.81
C PRO A 80 -13.86 -14.55 -26.34
N GLU A 81 -15.02 -15.21 -26.35
CA GLU A 81 -15.14 -16.60 -26.84
C GLU A 81 -14.76 -16.72 -28.33
N ASP A 82 -14.89 -15.61 -29.09
CA ASP A 82 -14.44 -15.47 -30.46
C ASP A 82 -13.32 -14.41 -30.56
N ILE A 83 -12.07 -14.87 -30.68
CA ILE A 83 -10.94 -14.01 -31.04
C ILE A 83 -10.98 -13.86 -32.56
N ASP A 84 -11.32 -12.69 -33.09
CA ASP A 84 -11.19 -12.39 -34.52
C ASP A 84 -9.69 -12.34 -34.88
N PRO A 85 -9.17 -13.30 -35.68
CA PRO A 85 -7.76 -13.31 -36.06
C PRO A 85 -7.39 -12.17 -37.04
N ASN A 86 -8.37 -11.41 -37.56
CA ASN A 86 -8.20 -10.40 -38.61
C ASN A 86 -8.58 -8.96 -38.17
N LEU A 87 -8.26 -8.57 -36.94
CA LEU A 87 -8.31 -7.16 -36.52
C LEU A 87 -7.29 -6.31 -37.31
N LYS A 88 -7.76 -5.63 -38.37
CA LYS A 88 -6.96 -4.71 -39.21
C LYS A 88 -6.47 -3.46 -38.46
N THR A 89 -7.15 -3.07 -37.38
CA THR A 89 -6.71 -2.01 -36.46
C THR A 89 -5.91 -2.67 -35.34
N GLY A 90 -4.57 -2.61 -35.44
CA GLY A 90 -3.58 -3.40 -34.67
C GLY A 90 -3.58 -3.30 -33.14
N HIS A 91 -4.60 -2.71 -32.52
CA HIS A 91 -4.72 -2.65 -31.06
C HIS A 91 -5.73 -3.69 -30.58
N LEU A 92 -5.29 -4.62 -29.72
CA LEU A 92 -6.16 -5.40 -28.85
C LEU A 92 -6.73 -4.47 -27.75
N SER A 93 -7.49 -3.45 -28.16
CA SER A 93 -8.03 -2.40 -27.30
C SER A 93 -9.09 -2.92 -26.32
N TYR A 94 -9.61 -4.13 -26.54
CA TYR A 94 -10.60 -4.76 -25.65
C TYR A 94 -10.01 -5.23 -24.31
N LEU A 95 -8.69 -5.45 -24.24
CA LEU A 95 -8.00 -5.92 -23.02
C LEU A 95 -7.45 -4.78 -22.15
N SER A 96 -7.17 -3.62 -22.76
CA SER A 96 -6.66 -2.48 -22.02
C SER A 96 -7.78 -1.84 -21.21
N ARG A 97 -7.62 -1.82 -19.88
CA ARG A 97 -8.50 -1.02 -18.99
C ARG A 97 -8.32 0.48 -19.23
N PHE A 98 -7.27 0.88 -19.95
CA PHE A 98 -6.96 2.25 -20.32
C PHE A 98 -7.65 2.61 -21.63
N LYS A 99 -8.93 2.99 -21.50
CA LYS A 99 -9.74 3.49 -22.62
C LYS A 99 -9.46 4.97 -22.89
N PRO A 100 -9.71 5.48 -24.11
CA PRO A 100 -9.76 6.91 -24.35
C PRO A 100 -10.68 7.59 -23.34
N LEU A 101 -10.32 8.80 -22.90
CA LEU A 101 -11.19 9.57 -22.01
C LEU A 101 -12.52 9.86 -22.71
N ALA A 102 -13.64 9.64 -22.01
CA ALA A 102 -14.96 9.97 -22.52
C ALA A 102 -15.13 11.49 -22.71
N ASP A 103 -14.56 12.27 -21.79
CA ASP A 103 -14.59 13.73 -21.79
C ASP A 103 -13.22 14.30 -22.13
N LYS A 104 -13.20 15.44 -22.85
CA LYS A 104 -11.95 16.18 -23.07
C LYS A 104 -11.39 16.68 -21.72
N PRO A 105 -10.07 16.57 -21.50
CA PRO A 105 -9.45 17.09 -20.28
C PRO A 105 -9.72 18.59 -20.16
N LYS A 106 -10.01 19.04 -18.94
CA LYS A 106 -10.30 20.45 -18.67
C LYS A 106 -9.03 21.29 -18.92
N PRO A 107 -9.15 22.47 -19.56
CA PRO A 107 -8.01 23.37 -19.67
C PRO A 107 -7.59 23.81 -18.27
N VAL A 108 -6.28 23.75 -18.02
CA VAL A 108 -5.67 24.17 -16.76
C VAL A 108 -4.65 25.25 -17.11
N THR A 109 -4.74 26.39 -16.42
CA THR A 109 -3.80 27.50 -16.59
C THR A 109 -2.79 27.46 -15.44
N LEU A 110 -1.50 27.44 -15.76
CA LEU A 110 -0.45 27.54 -14.76
C LEU A 110 -0.31 28.99 -14.26
N GLU A 111 0.21 29.16 -13.04
CA GLU A 111 0.26 30.50 -12.43
C GLU A 111 1.09 31.50 -13.23
N PHE A 112 2.21 31.08 -13.81
CA PHE A 112 3.08 31.92 -14.62
C PHE A 112 2.50 32.21 -16.03
N GLU A 113 1.43 31.52 -16.43
CA GLU A 113 0.73 31.74 -17.71
C GLU A 113 -0.40 32.78 -17.59
N LYS A 114 -0.77 33.21 -16.38
CA LYS A 114 -1.82 34.23 -16.16
C LYS A 114 -1.64 35.50 -17.02
N PRO A 115 -0.43 36.07 -17.19
CA PRO A 115 -0.25 37.23 -18.07
C PRO A 115 -0.60 36.95 -19.53
N LEU A 116 -0.39 35.71 -20.02
CA LEU A 116 -0.77 35.31 -21.37
C LEU A 116 -2.29 35.20 -21.50
N VAL A 117 -2.96 34.66 -20.49
CA VAL A 117 -4.44 34.57 -20.47
C VAL A 117 -5.07 35.96 -20.43
N GLU A 118 -4.46 36.92 -19.74
CA GLU A 118 -4.91 38.32 -19.78
C GLU A 118 -4.75 38.95 -21.16
N LEU A 119 -3.68 38.64 -21.90
CA LEU A 119 -3.50 39.07 -23.29
C LEU A 119 -4.52 38.42 -24.22
N GLU A 120 -4.75 37.11 -24.07
CA GLU A 120 -5.76 36.38 -24.84
C GLU A 120 -7.16 36.94 -24.58
N LYS A 121 -7.50 37.26 -23.32
CA LYS A 121 -8.76 37.89 -22.97
C LYS A 121 -8.90 39.27 -23.63
N LYS A 122 -7.84 40.08 -23.67
CA LYS A 122 -7.85 41.36 -24.38
C LYS A 122 -8.08 41.19 -25.88
N ILE A 123 -7.48 40.17 -26.51
CA ILE A 123 -7.72 39.85 -27.92
C ILE A 123 -9.20 39.49 -28.14
N ILE A 124 -9.79 38.68 -27.26
CA ILE A 124 -11.21 38.30 -27.34
C ILE A 124 -12.12 39.52 -27.14
N ASP A 125 -11.81 40.38 -26.16
CA ASP A 125 -12.61 41.57 -25.86
C ASP A 125 -12.55 42.58 -27.04
N VAL A 126 -11.38 42.77 -27.66
CA VAL A 126 -11.24 43.62 -28.85
C VAL A 126 -11.98 43.03 -30.05
N ARG A 127 -11.93 41.71 -30.25
CA ARG A 127 -12.71 41.04 -31.31
C ARG A 127 -14.22 41.23 -31.10
N LYS A 128 -14.71 41.08 -29.87
CA LYS A 128 -16.11 41.35 -29.53
C LYS A 128 -16.49 42.81 -29.77
N MET A 129 -15.63 43.76 -29.42
CA MET A 129 -15.88 45.18 -29.71
C MET A 129 -15.93 45.45 -31.22
N ALA A 130 -15.09 44.80 -32.02
CA ALA A 130 -15.15 44.88 -33.48
C ALA A 130 -16.50 44.40 -34.01
N ASP A 131 -16.98 43.26 -33.52
CA ASP A 131 -18.26 42.67 -33.91
C ASP A 131 -19.46 43.54 -33.48
N GLU A 132 -19.40 44.15 -32.29
CA GLU A 132 -20.49 44.99 -31.73
C GLU A 132 -20.55 46.39 -32.36
N THR A 133 -19.40 47.00 -32.67
CA THR A 133 -19.33 48.39 -33.17
C THR A 133 -19.27 48.48 -34.69
N GLY A 134 -18.95 47.38 -35.39
CA GLY A 134 -18.73 47.35 -36.83
C GLY A 134 -17.48 48.13 -37.28
N LEU A 135 -16.61 48.51 -36.35
CA LEU A 135 -15.34 49.21 -36.62
C LEU A 135 -14.23 48.20 -36.91
N ASP A 136 -13.35 48.56 -37.84
CA ASP A 136 -12.20 47.73 -38.20
C ASP A 136 -11.08 47.85 -37.15
N PHE A 137 -10.86 46.78 -36.40
CA PHE A 137 -9.75 46.64 -35.44
C PHE A 137 -8.71 45.60 -35.89
N THR A 138 -8.69 45.22 -37.17
CA THR A 138 -7.83 44.14 -37.70
C THR A 138 -6.35 44.37 -37.38
N ASP A 139 -5.84 45.59 -37.57
CA ASP A 139 -4.44 45.92 -37.26
C ASP A 139 -4.11 45.80 -35.77
N GLN A 140 -5.05 46.17 -34.89
CA GLN A 140 -4.87 46.07 -33.45
C GLN A 140 -4.90 44.62 -32.98
N ILE A 141 -5.79 43.81 -33.56
CA ILE A 141 -5.87 42.37 -33.32
C ILE A 141 -4.57 41.69 -33.77
N ASN A 142 -4.09 41.97 -34.98
CA ASN A 142 -2.84 41.41 -35.49
C ASN A 142 -1.63 41.80 -34.62
N LEU A 143 -1.59 43.05 -34.16
CA LEU A 143 -0.53 43.52 -33.25
C LEU A 143 -0.58 42.79 -31.90
N LEU A 144 -1.78 42.62 -31.33
CA LEU A 144 -1.96 41.90 -30.06
C LEU A 144 -1.64 40.41 -30.20
N GLU A 145 -2.02 39.78 -31.31
CA GLU A 145 -1.68 38.39 -31.62
C GLU A 145 -0.18 38.20 -31.78
N SER A 146 0.50 39.08 -32.51
CA SER A 146 1.97 39.05 -32.63
C SER A 146 2.65 39.21 -31.28
N LYS A 147 2.18 40.16 -30.44
CA LYS A 147 2.66 40.32 -29.06
C LYS A 147 2.41 39.09 -28.21
N TYR A 148 1.25 38.46 -28.34
CA TYR A 148 0.91 37.22 -27.64
C TYR A 148 1.86 36.09 -28.05
N GLN A 149 2.09 35.87 -29.35
CA GLN A 149 2.99 34.83 -29.85
C GLN A 149 4.44 35.06 -29.40
N GLN A 150 4.90 36.32 -29.42
CA GLN A 150 6.21 36.70 -28.92
C GLN A 150 6.33 36.42 -27.41
N ALA A 151 5.36 36.88 -26.62
CA ALA A 151 5.34 36.65 -25.17
C ALA A 151 5.26 35.16 -24.80
N LEU A 152 4.47 34.37 -25.55
CA LEU A 152 4.38 32.92 -25.42
C LEU A 152 5.76 32.28 -25.64
N LYS A 153 6.42 32.62 -26.74
CA LYS A 153 7.76 32.10 -27.06
C LYS A 153 8.79 32.52 -26.01
N ASP A 154 8.79 33.77 -25.60
CA ASP A 154 9.74 34.30 -24.62
C ASP A 154 9.56 33.65 -23.24
N LEU A 155 8.31 33.40 -22.83
CA LEU A 155 7.99 32.72 -21.57
C LEU A 155 8.49 31.27 -21.55
N TYR A 156 8.17 30.47 -22.57
CA TYR A 156 8.54 29.05 -22.60
C TYR A 156 10.03 28.82 -22.91
N THR A 157 10.73 29.79 -23.49
CA THR A 157 12.19 29.72 -23.69
C THR A 157 12.97 30.02 -22.41
N HIS A 158 12.45 30.86 -21.52
CA HIS A 158 13.14 31.31 -20.29
C HIS A 158 12.48 30.79 -18.99
N LEU A 159 12.03 29.54 -19.00
CA LEU A 159 11.40 28.92 -17.84
C LEU A 159 12.40 28.69 -16.70
N THR A 160 12.03 29.10 -15.49
CA THR A 160 12.76 28.77 -14.26
C THR A 160 12.57 27.30 -13.88
N PRO A 161 13.46 26.71 -13.05
CA PRO A 161 13.34 25.31 -12.64
C PRO A 161 12.00 24.97 -11.98
N ILE A 162 11.45 25.87 -11.16
CA ILE A 162 10.15 25.65 -10.52
C ILE A 162 8.97 25.74 -11.52
N GLN A 163 9.10 26.57 -12.56
CA GLN A 163 8.11 26.63 -13.64
C GLN A 163 8.14 25.34 -14.48
N ARG A 164 9.33 24.82 -14.82
CA ARG A 164 9.48 23.51 -15.47
C ARG A 164 8.90 22.38 -14.62
N LEU A 165 9.17 22.37 -13.31
CA LEU A 165 8.52 21.44 -12.37
C LEU A 165 6.98 21.55 -12.41
N SER A 166 6.44 22.75 -12.51
CA SER A 166 4.98 22.95 -12.60
C SER A 166 4.41 22.35 -13.91
N ILE A 167 5.15 22.45 -15.02
CA ILE A 167 4.81 21.79 -16.30
C ILE A 167 4.95 20.26 -16.19
N ALA A 168 5.98 19.75 -15.48
CA ALA A 168 6.14 18.32 -15.21
C ALA A 168 4.99 17.75 -14.37
N ARG A 169 4.40 18.58 -13.50
CA ARG A 169 3.23 18.25 -12.66
C ARG A 169 1.90 18.58 -13.32
N HIS A 170 1.89 19.01 -14.58
CA HIS A 170 0.68 19.45 -15.24
C HIS A 170 -0.38 18.34 -15.24
N PRO A 171 -1.64 18.59 -14.83
CA PRO A 171 -2.67 17.54 -14.71
C PRO A 171 -2.96 16.79 -16.01
N ASN A 172 -2.80 17.45 -17.16
CA ASN A 172 -3.00 16.87 -18.49
C ASN A 172 -1.68 16.40 -19.12
N ARG A 173 -0.58 16.31 -18.37
CA ARG A 173 0.68 15.79 -18.90
C ARG A 173 0.47 14.33 -19.36
N PRO A 174 0.92 13.95 -20.57
CA PRO A 174 0.72 12.60 -21.06
C PRO A 174 1.37 11.57 -20.13
N THR A 175 0.63 10.52 -19.82
CA THR A 175 1.07 9.45 -18.92
C THR A 175 1.81 8.35 -19.70
N PHE A 176 2.40 7.39 -18.99
CA PHE A 176 3.11 6.25 -19.59
C PHE A 176 2.29 5.54 -20.68
N LEU A 177 1.04 5.16 -20.39
CA LEU A 177 0.18 4.49 -21.37
C LEU A 177 -0.22 5.39 -22.54
N ASP A 178 -0.33 6.71 -22.36
CA ASP A 178 -0.57 7.62 -23.48
C ASP A 178 0.60 7.56 -24.46
N HIS A 179 1.84 7.53 -23.98
CA HIS A 179 3.01 7.39 -24.85
C HIS A 179 3.11 6.02 -25.51
N VAL A 180 3.02 4.94 -24.73
CA VAL A 180 3.17 3.57 -25.25
C VAL A 180 2.14 3.26 -26.34
N LEU A 181 0.88 3.63 -26.12
CA LEU A 181 -0.18 3.38 -27.11
C LEU A 181 -0.06 4.24 -28.37
N ASN A 182 0.66 5.37 -28.31
CA ASN A 182 0.95 6.20 -29.49
C ASN A 182 2.18 5.74 -30.29
N ILE A 183 3.11 4.99 -29.67
CA ILE A 183 4.35 4.56 -30.33
C ILE A 183 4.39 3.08 -30.71
N ALA A 184 3.66 2.23 -29.99
CA ALA A 184 3.66 0.79 -30.19
C ALA A 184 2.51 0.35 -31.10
N GLU A 185 2.81 -0.45 -32.12
CA GLU A 185 1.78 -0.98 -33.03
C GLU A 185 0.93 -2.06 -32.35
N LYS A 186 1.58 -2.92 -31.56
CA LYS A 186 0.96 -3.97 -30.75
C LYS A 186 1.31 -3.74 -29.28
N TRP A 187 0.36 -3.96 -28.39
CA TRP A 187 0.54 -3.80 -26.94
C TRP A 187 -0.18 -4.89 -26.17
N VAL A 188 0.52 -5.50 -25.21
CA VAL A 188 -0.04 -6.45 -24.26
C VAL A 188 0.43 -6.08 -22.86
N GLU A 189 -0.49 -5.62 -22.01
CA GLU A 189 -0.23 -5.34 -20.60
C GLU A 189 -0.08 -6.65 -19.82
N LEU A 190 0.90 -6.71 -18.93
CA LEU A 190 1.23 -7.84 -18.07
C LEU A 190 1.13 -7.42 -16.61
N HIS A 191 0.45 -8.23 -15.80
CA HIS A 191 0.04 -7.88 -14.44
C HIS A 191 0.70 -8.73 -13.37
N GLY A 192 0.77 -8.17 -12.15
CA GLY A 192 1.11 -8.87 -10.91
C GLY A 192 2.59 -9.09 -10.69
N ASP A 193 2.99 -9.18 -9.42
CA ASP A 193 4.35 -9.49 -9.00
C ASP A 193 4.58 -10.99 -8.66
N ARG A 194 3.51 -11.80 -8.70
CA ARG A 194 3.45 -13.21 -8.25
C ARG A 194 3.55 -13.42 -6.73
N ALA A 195 3.47 -12.35 -5.94
CA ALA A 195 3.38 -12.37 -4.48
C ALA A 195 2.01 -11.90 -3.94
N GLY A 196 1.02 -11.76 -4.83
CA GLY A 196 -0.39 -11.55 -4.46
C GLY A 196 -0.94 -10.15 -4.70
N TYR A 197 -0.17 -9.24 -5.31
CA TYR A 197 -0.66 -7.89 -5.62
C TYR A 197 -0.20 -7.41 -7.00
N ASP A 198 -1.10 -6.75 -7.71
CA ASP A 198 -0.80 -6.03 -8.94
C ASP A 198 -0.87 -4.52 -8.67
N ASP A 199 0.29 -3.90 -8.48
CA ASP A 199 0.35 -2.49 -8.14
C ASP A 199 -0.06 -1.61 -9.33
N PRO A 200 -1.16 -0.84 -9.23
CA PRO A 200 -1.64 -0.04 -10.34
C PRO A 200 -0.70 1.13 -10.68
N ALA A 201 0.18 1.58 -9.78
CA ALA A 201 1.09 2.70 -10.01
C ALA A 201 2.26 2.36 -10.97
N ILE A 202 2.53 1.07 -11.19
CA ILE A 202 3.47 0.61 -12.22
C ILE A 202 2.68 -0.16 -13.27
N VAL A 203 2.90 0.12 -14.55
CA VAL A 203 2.37 -0.69 -15.64
C VAL A 203 3.52 -1.34 -16.38
N THR A 204 3.34 -2.61 -16.75
CA THR A 204 4.35 -3.39 -17.47
C THR A 204 3.70 -4.11 -18.64
N GLY A 205 4.45 -4.35 -19.72
CA GLY A 205 3.91 -5.07 -20.86
C GLY A 205 4.92 -5.26 -21.98
N LEU A 206 4.48 -5.95 -23.03
CA LEU A 206 5.23 -6.11 -24.27
C LEU A 206 4.58 -5.26 -25.35
N GLY A 207 5.40 -4.55 -26.12
CA GLY A 207 4.93 -3.83 -27.29
C GLY A 207 5.88 -3.96 -28.46
N THR A 208 5.35 -3.75 -29.66
CA THR A 208 6.14 -3.77 -30.90
C THR A 208 6.30 -2.34 -31.41
N ILE A 209 7.51 -1.97 -31.80
CA ILE A 209 7.83 -0.73 -32.53
C ILE A 209 8.63 -1.14 -33.76
N ASP A 210 8.16 -0.75 -34.96
CA ASP A 210 8.82 -1.02 -36.24
C ASP A 210 9.22 -2.49 -36.41
N GLY A 211 8.33 -3.40 -35.97
CA GLY A 211 8.53 -4.86 -36.05
C GLY A 211 9.44 -5.47 -34.96
N LYS A 212 10.04 -4.67 -34.08
CA LYS A 212 10.87 -5.14 -32.95
C LYS A 212 10.07 -5.14 -31.64
N THR A 213 10.21 -6.19 -30.84
CA THR A 213 9.51 -6.32 -29.55
C THR A 213 10.33 -5.74 -28.41
N TYR A 214 9.70 -4.90 -27.59
CA TYR A 214 10.27 -4.24 -26.42
C TYR A 214 9.46 -4.58 -25.17
N ALA A 215 10.14 -4.71 -24.04
CA ALA A 215 9.50 -4.75 -22.73
C ALA A 215 9.39 -3.33 -22.17
N PHE A 216 8.16 -2.86 -21.97
CA PHE A 216 7.88 -1.53 -21.41
C PHE A 216 7.51 -1.63 -19.93
N ILE A 217 8.05 -0.73 -19.13
CA ILE A 217 7.81 -0.62 -17.69
C ILE A 217 7.70 0.87 -17.36
N GLY A 218 6.66 1.32 -16.68
CA GLY A 218 6.58 2.73 -16.35
C GLY A 218 5.70 3.06 -15.17
N HIS A 219 5.96 4.22 -14.56
CA HIS A 219 5.03 4.82 -13.62
C HIS A 219 3.78 5.28 -14.35
N GLN A 220 2.63 4.86 -13.87
CA GLN A 220 1.34 5.23 -14.43
C GLN A 220 0.61 6.15 -13.45
N LYS A 221 0.55 7.45 -13.77
CA LYS A 221 -0.37 8.39 -13.13
C LYS A 221 -1.79 8.25 -13.71
N GLY A 222 -2.76 8.91 -13.10
CA GLY A 222 -4.13 8.96 -13.62
C GLY A 222 -4.40 10.25 -14.38
N ARG A 223 -5.26 10.19 -15.40
CA ARG A 223 -5.66 11.36 -16.19
C ARG A 223 -6.75 12.21 -15.53
N ASN A 224 -7.36 11.70 -14.47
CA ASN A 224 -8.36 12.38 -13.66
C ASN A 224 -8.23 11.97 -12.18
N THR A 225 -8.98 12.63 -11.29
CA THR A 225 -8.89 12.37 -9.84
C THR A 225 -9.18 10.92 -9.46
N LYS A 226 -10.17 10.27 -10.10
CA LYS A 226 -10.52 8.87 -9.80
C LYS A 226 -9.40 7.92 -10.22
N GLU A 227 -8.87 8.10 -11.43
CA GLU A 227 -7.72 7.34 -11.91
C GLU A 227 -6.48 7.60 -11.05
N ASN A 228 -6.23 8.84 -10.62
CA ASN A 228 -5.09 9.19 -9.78
C ASN A 228 -5.16 8.49 -8.43
N ILE A 229 -6.32 8.46 -7.78
CA ILE A 229 -6.49 7.71 -6.53
C ILE A 229 -6.27 6.22 -6.75
N HIS A 230 -6.83 5.64 -7.83
CA HIS A 230 -6.65 4.23 -8.15
C HIS A 230 -5.19 3.87 -8.42
N ARG A 231 -4.46 4.73 -9.14
CA ARG A 231 -3.06 4.56 -9.53
C ARG A 231 -2.08 5.08 -8.46
N ASN A 232 -2.58 5.42 -7.28
CA ASN A 232 -1.80 5.99 -6.18
C ASN A 232 -0.91 7.19 -6.61
N PHE A 233 -1.42 8.02 -7.51
CA PHE A 233 -0.72 9.17 -8.09
C PHE A 233 0.63 8.81 -8.74
N GLY A 234 0.78 7.56 -9.22
CA GLY A 234 2.03 7.04 -9.76
C GLY A 234 3.11 6.79 -8.71
N MET A 235 2.75 6.64 -7.43
CA MET A 235 3.65 6.27 -6.33
C MET A 235 3.60 4.76 -6.09
N PRO A 236 4.62 3.99 -6.49
CA PRO A 236 4.61 2.54 -6.33
C PRO A 236 4.82 2.12 -4.87
N THR A 237 4.10 1.07 -4.49
CA THR A 237 4.38 0.24 -3.31
C THR A 237 5.51 -0.77 -3.65
N PRO A 238 6.00 -1.58 -2.68
CA PRO A 238 7.07 -2.54 -2.94
C PRO A 238 6.70 -3.56 -4.02
N HIS A 239 5.42 -3.95 -4.10
CA HIS A 239 4.91 -4.86 -5.12
C HIS A 239 5.05 -4.29 -6.54
N GLY A 240 4.94 -2.97 -6.71
CA GLY A 240 5.16 -2.32 -8.01
C GLY A 240 6.59 -2.49 -8.51
N TYR A 241 7.57 -2.33 -7.62
CA TYR A 241 8.98 -2.56 -7.97
C TYR A 241 9.28 -4.04 -8.19
N ARG A 242 8.68 -4.96 -7.41
CA ARG A 242 8.81 -6.41 -7.63
C ARG A 242 8.17 -6.85 -8.95
N LYS A 243 7.03 -6.27 -9.34
CA LYS A 243 6.43 -6.45 -10.67
C LYS A 243 7.36 -5.96 -11.77
N ALA A 244 7.92 -4.76 -11.64
CA ALA A 244 8.90 -4.24 -12.58
C ALA A 244 10.11 -5.19 -12.71
N LEU A 245 10.65 -5.67 -11.60
CA LEU A 245 11.76 -6.63 -11.57
C LEU A 245 11.43 -7.94 -12.28
N ARG A 246 10.24 -8.49 -12.03
CA ARG A 246 9.76 -9.69 -12.71
C ARG A 246 9.74 -9.47 -14.23
N MET A 247 9.23 -8.32 -14.67
CA MET A 247 9.20 -7.99 -16.10
C MET A 247 10.61 -7.82 -16.68
N MET A 248 11.51 -7.17 -15.95
CA MET A 248 12.91 -7.00 -16.37
C MET A 248 13.64 -8.34 -16.51
N ARG A 249 13.44 -9.27 -15.56
CA ARG A 249 13.99 -10.64 -15.64
C ARG A 249 13.41 -11.43 -16.81
N TYR A 250 12.10 -11.27 -17.06
CA TYR A 250 11.44 -11.90 -18.20
C TYR A 250 12.01 -11.37 -19.52
N ALA A 251 12.19 -10.06 -19.63
CA ALA A 251 12.80 -9.42 -20.79
C ALA A 251 14.24 -9.91 -21.02
N ASP A 252 15.04 -9.99 -19.96
CA ASP A 252 16.42 -10.50 -20.02
C ASP A 252 16.50 -11.96 -20.46
N HIS A 253 15.62 -12.82 -19.94
CA HIS A 253 15.54 -14.23 -20.31
C HIS A 253 15.22 -14.42 -21.81
N HIS A 254 14.29 -13.62 -22.34
CA HIS A 254 13.83 -13.73 -23.73
C HIS A 254 14.60 -12.84 -24.72
N GLY A 255 15.53 -12.02 -24.24
CA GLY A 255 16.31 -11.11 -25.07
C GLY A 255 15.55 -9.86 -25.54
N PHE A 256 14.47 -9.48 -24.87
CA PHE A 256 13.74 -8.25 -25.20
C PHE A 256 14.45 -7.01 -24.64
N PRO A 257 14.76 -6.00 -25.46
CA PRO A 257 15.18 -4.68 -24.98
C PRO A 257 14.17 -4.08 -24.00
N ILE A 258 14.66 -3.39 -22.97
CA ILE A 258 13.83 -2.82 -21.91
C ILE A 258 13.73 -1.31 -22.07
N VAL A 259 12.50 -0.78 -22.06
CA VAL A 259 12.22 0.66 -22.07
C VAL A 259 11.50 1.02 -20.78
N THR A 260 12.09 1.93 -20.00
CA THR A 260 11.46 2.41 -18.78
C THR A 260 11.00 3.85 -18.88
N PHE A 261 9.83 4.16 -18.32
CA PHE A 261 9.26 5.50 -18.30
C PHE A 261 9.10 5.98 -16.85
N ILE A 262 9.73 7.10 -16.54
CA ILE A 262 9.75 7.68 -15.20
C ILE A 262 8.77 8.84 -15.10
N ASP A 263 7.79 8.69 -14.22
CA ASP A 263 6.83 9.73 -13.84
C ASP A 263 6.22 9.49 -12.46
N THR A 264 6.99 9.77 -11.41
CA THR A 264 6.60 9.56 -10.03
C THR A 264 7.08 10.70 -9.14
N PRO A 265 6.26 11.20 -8.19
CA PRO A 265 6.74 12.11 -7.17
C PRO A 265 7.65 11.39 -6.15
N GLY A 266 7.61 10.06 -6.10
CA GLY A 266 8.41 9.21 -5.22
C GLY A 266 7.77 7.85 -4.95
N ALA A 267 8.50 6.98 -4.26
CA ALA A 267 7.94 5.73 -3.75
C ALA A 267 6.85 6.02 -2.72
N PHE A 268 5.82 5.18 -2.63
CA PHE A 268 4.76 5.39 -1.66
C PHE A 268 5.30 5.19 -0.24
N ALA A 269 5.13 6.21 0.60
CA ALA A 269 5.69 6.28 1.95
C ALA A 269 4.59 6.09 3.00
N ASP A 270 4.05 4.86 3.09
CA ASP A 270 3.11 4.46 4.12
C ASP A 270 3.68 3.32 5.00
N LEU A 271 3.06 3.11 6.16
CA LEU A 271 3.51 2.10 7.12
C LEU A 271 3.58 0.69 6.50
N LYS A 272 2.58 0.34 5.69
CA LYS A 272 2.49 -0.97 5.07
C LYS A 272 3.59 -1.19 4.03
N SER A 273 3.96 -0.17 3.25
CA SER A 273 5.09 -0.28 2.31
C SER A 273 6.41 -0.50 3.04
N GLU A 274 6.60 0.15 4.19
CA GLU A 274 7.80 -0.06 5.03
C GLU A 274 7.84 -1.49 5.61
N GLU A 275 6.73 -1.97 6.19
CA GLU A 275 6.60 -3.35 6.69
C GLU A 275 6.88 -4.40 5.61
N LEU A 276 6.46 -4.11 4.37
CA LEU A 276 6.66 -4.98 3.21
C LEU A 276 8.01 -4.78 2.51
N GLY A 277 8.89 -3.91 3.03
CA GLY A 277 10.25 -3.74 2.52
C GLY A 277 10.38 -2.84 1.29
N GLN A 278 9.87 -1.61 1.34
CA GLN A 278 10.03 -0.61 0.26
C GLN A 278 11.50 -0.37 -0.12
N GLY A 279 12.37 -0.20 0.89
CA GLY A 279 13.81 -0.05 0.66
C GLY A 279 14.45 -1.29 0.02
N GLU A 280 14.03 -2.49 0.43
CA GLU A 280 14.50 -3.76 -0.15
C GLU A 280 14.09 -3.88 -1.62
N ALA A 281 12.82 -3.64 -1.94
CA ALA A 281 12.32 -3.76 -3.29
C ALA A 281 13.04 -2.80 -4.26
N ILE A 282 13.29 -1.56 -3.82
CA ILE A 282 14.09 -0.59 -4.58
C ILE A 282 15.53 -1.10 -4.74
N ALA A 283 16.20 -1.48 -3.65
CA ALA A 283 17.61 -1.90 -3.68
C ALA A 283 17.83 -3.14 -4.57
N VAL A 284 16.93 -4.12 -4.51
CA VAL A 284 17.01 -5.34 -5.34
C VAL A 284 16.80 -5.02 -6.81
N ASN A 285 15.92 -4.08 -7.15
CA ASN A 285 15.79 -3.60 -8.53
C ASN A 285 17.10 -2.98 -9.01
N LEU A 286 17.66 -2.02 -8.27
CA LEU A 286 18.91 -1.36 -8.63
C LEU A 286 20.03 -2.37 -8.87
N ARG A 287 20.23 -3.29 -7.90
CA ARG A 287 21.23 -4.36 -8.00
C ARG A 287 21.03 -5.22 -9.24
N THR A 288 19.79 -5.65 -9.50
CA THR A 288 19.51 -6.56 -10.62
C THR A 288 19.67 -5.87 -11.97
N MET A 289 19.26 -4.60 -12.09
CA MET A 289 19.37 -3.82 -13.31
C MET A 289 20.80 -3.69 -13.81
N PHE A 290 21.82 -3.67 -12.94
CA PHE A 290 23.22 -3.69 -13.36
C PHE A 290 23.63 -4.99 -14.09
N GLY A 291 22.99 -6.12 -13.79
CA GLY A 291 23.34 -7.44 -14.33
C GLY A 291 22.54 -7.88 -15.57
N LEU A 292 21.55 -7.11 -16.03
CA LEU A 292 20.71 -7.47 -17.18
C LEU A 292 21.50 -7.40 -18.49
N LYS A 293 21.46 -8.46 -19.29
CA LYS A 293 22.21 -8.65 -20.54
C LYS A 293 21.51 -8.06 -21.76
N VAL A 294 20.34 -7.47 -21.58
CA VAL A 294 19.57 -6.75 -22.61
C VAL A 294 19.76 -5.23 -22.48
N PRO A 295 19.64 -4.46 -23.58
CA PRO A 295 19.79 -3.01 -23.53
C PRO A 295 18.61 -2.38 -22.79
N ILE A 296 18.92 -1.35 -21.99
CA ILE A 296 17.93 -0.62 -21.20
C ILE A 296 17.99 0.87 -21.56
N VAL A 297 16.85 1.46 -21.91
CA VAL A 297 16.71 2.91 -22.11
C VAL A 297 15.63 3.42 -21.16
N THR A 298 15.96 4.46 -20.41
CA THR A 298 15.02 5.16 -19.50
C THR A 298 14.64 6.50 -20.09
N ILE A 299 13.37 6.87 -19.97
CA ILE A 299 12.84 8.17 -20.40
C ILE A 299 12.09 8.79 -19.22
N VAL A 300 12.58 9.93 -18.72
CA VAL A 300 11.86 10.72 -17.72
C VAL A 300 10.84 11.58 -18.47
N ILE A 301 9.56 11.24 -18.31
CA ILE A 301 8.47 11.93 -19.01
C ILE A 301 7.78 12.97 -18.14
N GLY A 302 7.90 12.90 -16.81
CA GLY A 302 7.30 13.88 -15.91
C GLY A 302 8.22 14.16 -14.72
N GLU A 303 7.87 13.63 -13.56
CA GLU A 303 8.71 13.74 -12.37
C GLU A 303 9.58 12.51 -12.13
N GLY A 304 10.84 12.72 -11.83
CA GLY A 304 11.79 11.72 -11.38
C GLY A 304 12.09 11.82 -9.89
N GLY A 305 11.12 11.43 -9.06
CA GLY A 305 11.20 11.51 -7.61
C GLY A 305 12.07 10.43 -6.95
N SER A 306 13.27 10.83 -6.54
CA SER A 306 14.13 10.10 -5.59
C SER A 306 14.37 8.62 -5.94
N GLY A 307 14.55 7.78 -4.91
CA GLY A 307 14.76 6.34 -5.06
C GLY A 307 13.60 5.62 -5.77
N GLY A 308 12.38 6.16 -5.72
CA GLY A 308 11.24 5.55 -6.40
C GLY A 308 11.29 5.69 -7.93
N ALA A 309 11.86 6.79 -8.42
CA ALA A 309 12.21 6.94 -9.82
C ALA A 309 13.42 6.07 -10.18
N LEU A 310 14.47 6.12 -9.36
CA LEU A 310 15.72 5.42 -9.61
C LEU A 310 15.55 3.89 -9.67
N ALA A 311 14.58 3.33 -8.95
CA ALA A 311 14.25 1.90 -8.91
C ALA A 311 13.94 1.27 -10.29
N ILE A 312 13.65 2.06 -11.31
CA ILE A 312 13.51 1.62 -12.70
C ILE A 312 14.37 2.45 -13.66
N GLY A 313 15.34 3.22 -13.14
CA GLY A 313 16.16 4.17 -13.89
C GLY A 313 17.61 3.74 -14.14
N CYS A 314 18.04 2.57 -13.66
CA CYS A 314 19.38 2.05 -13.89
C CYS A 314 19.56 1.52 -15.33
N ALA A 315 19.73 2.43 -16.28
CA ALA A 315 19.74 2.13 -17.71
C ALA A 315 21.09 2.43 -18.40
N ASN A 316 21.27 1.85 -19.60
CA ASN A 316 22.40 2.19 -20.47
C ASN A 316 22.31 3.66 -20.91
N LYS A 317 21.12 4.09 -21.36
CA LYS A 317 20.84 5.50 -21.68
C LYS A 317 19.62 6.01 -20.93
N MET A 318 19.67 7.26 -20.50
CA MET A 318 18.60 8.00 -19.83
C MET A 318 18.36 9.29 -20.62
N TYR A 319 17.14 9.44 -21.12
CA TYR A 319 16.68 10.67 -21.75
C TYR A 319 15.66 11.35 -20.86
N MET A 320 15.53 12.66 -21.02
CA MET A 320 14.58 13.48 -20.29
C MET A 320 13.77 14.29 -21.29
N LEU A 321 12.44 14.33 -21.13
CA LEU A 321 11.66 15.36 -21.81
C LEU A 321 12.10 16.74 -21.33
N GLU A 322 12.02 17.74 -22.20
CA GLU A 322 12.55 19.08 -21.96
C GLU A 322 12.11 19.69 -20.61
N ASN A 323 10.82 19.57 -20.26
CA ASN A 323 10.26 20.10 -19.03
C ASN A 323 10.17 19.06 -17.90
N SER A 324 10.65 17.84 -18.12
CA SER A 324 10.74 16.85 -17.04
C SER A 324 11.83 17.21 -16.03
N VAL A 325 11.71 16.67 -14.83
CA VAL A 325 12.62 16.92 -13.71
C VAL A 325 13.09 15.62 -13.08
N PHE A 326 14.28 15.62 -12.49
CA PHE A 326 14.79 14.48 -11.74
C PHE A 326 15.54 14.97 -10.50
N TYR A 327 15.22 14.44 -9.32
CA TYR A 327 15.73 14.98 -8.07
C TYR A 327 15.84 13.93 -6.95
N VAL A 328 16.78 14.14 -6.03
CA VAL A 328 16.96 13.27 -4.85
C VAL A 328 15.86 13.45 -3.79
N ALA A 329 15.34 14.68 -3.66
CA ALA A 329 14.23 15.03 -2.78
C ALA A 329 13.42 16.14 -3.47
N SER A 330 12.11 16.19 -3.22
CA SER A 330 11.29 17.24 -3.82
C SER A 330 11.77 18.62 -3.35
N PRO A 331 11.66 19.67 -4.17
CA PRO A 331 12.07 21.02 -3.76
C PRO A 331 11.38 21.48 -2.48
N GLU A 332 10.12 21.11 -2.27
CA GLU A 332 9.37 21.41 -1.04
C GLU A 332 9.97 20.71 0.19
N ALA A 333 10.34 19.44 0.05
CA ALA A 333 10.97 18.68 1.13
C ALA A 333 12.37 19.22 1.45
N CYS A 334 13.15 19.54 0.42
CA CYS A 334 14.47 20.15 0.57
C CYS A 334 14.39 21.50 1.27
N ALA A 335 13.47 22.37 0.84
CA ALA A 335 13.22 23.68 1.45
C ALA A 335 12.78 23.56 2.92
N ALA A 336 11.89 22.62 3.23
CA ALA A 336 11.44 22.36 4.59
C ALA A 336 12.57 21.86 5.53
N ILE A 337 13.57 21.15 5.01
CA ILE A 337 14.70 20.62 5.80
C ILE A 337 15.79 21.68 5.96
N LEU A 338 16.25 22.28 4.86
CA LEU A 338 17.42 23.15 4.85
C LEU A 338 17.08 24.59 5.25
N TRP A 339 15.96 25.13 4.74
CA TRP A 339 15.50 26.50 5.03
C TRP A 339 14.43 26.56 6.15
N LYS A 340 13.94 25.41 6.62
CA LYS A 340 12.83 25.32 7.60
C LYS A 340 11.55 26.03 7.12
N SER A 341 11.41 26.21 5.81
CA SER A 341 10.30 26.91 5.16
C SER A 341 10.02 26.25 3.81
N SER A 342 8.77 25.82 3.57
CA SER A 342 8.38 25.27 2.27
C SER A 342 8.20 26.34 1.19
N GLN A 343 8.22 27.62 1.56
CA GLN A 343 8.12 28.72 0.60
C GLN A 343 9.40 28.90 -0.22
N GLU A 344 10.54 28.41 0.30
CA GLU A 344 11.84 28.45 -0.41
C GLU A 344 12.00 27.31 -1.43
N ALA A 345 10.90 26.67 -1.84
CA ALA A 345 10.92 25.63 -2.87
C ALA A 345 11.50 26.11 -4.22
N PRO A 346 11.26 27.36 -4.69
CA PRO A 346 11.91 27.89 -5.89
C PRO A 346 13.44 27.94 -5.77
N GLU A 347 13.96 28.47 -4.66
CA GLU A 347 15.40 28.52 -4.39
C GLU A 347 15.99 27.10 -4.29
N ALA A 348 15.31 26.20 -3.59
CA ALA A 348 15.73 24.81 -3.49
C ALA A 348 15.77 24.10 -4.86
N ALA A 349 14.79 24.36 -5.74
CA ALA A 349 14.74 23.78 -7.09
C ALA A 349 15.93 24.23 -7.95
N GLU A 350 16.34 25.49 -7.84
CA GLU A 350 17.52 26.03 -8.51
C GLU A 350 18.82 25.40 -7.99
N GLN A 351 18.99 25.34 -6.67
CA GLN A 351 20.20 24.78 -6.05
C GLN A 351 20.35 23.27 -6.29
N LEU A 352 19.23 22.54 -6.34
CA LEU A 352 19.22 21.10 -6.65
C LEU A 352 19.48 20.78 -8.12
N LYS A 353 19.41 21.77 -9.02
CA LYS A 353 19.67 21.62 -10.46
C LYS A 353 18.84 20.50 -11.11
N ILE A 354 17.54 20.51 -10.85
CA ILE A 354 16.61 19.40 -11.17
C ILE A 354 16.22 19.27 -12.64
N THR A 355 16.61 20.21 -13.50
CA THR A 355 16.12 20.32 -14.89
C THR A 355 16.89 19.42 -15.85
N SER A 356 16.23 19.01 -16.94
CA SER A 356 16.83 18.19 -18.01
C SER A 356 18.17 18.75 -18.53
N THR A 357 18.25 20.07 -18.74
CA THR A 357 19.46 20.78 -19.18
C THR A 357 20.61 20.65 -18.19
N GLU A 358 20.36 20.90 -16.90
CA GLU A 358 21.41 20.79 -15.89
C GLU A 358 21.86 19.34 -15.69
N LEU A 359 20.93 18.39 -15.72
CA LEU A 359 21.24 16.97 -15.56
C LEU A 359 22.02 16.39 -16.75
N CYS A 360 21.82 16.92 -17.96
CA CYS A 360 22.67 16.60 -19.11
C CYS A 360 24.08 17.20 -18.94
N LYS A 361 24.21 18.44 -18.45
CA LYS A 361 25.52 19.05 -18.14
C LYS A 361 26.28 18.23 -17.08
N LEU A 362 25.57 17.69 -16.10
CA LEU A 362 26.10 16.82 -15.05
C LEU A 362 26.35 15.37 -15.53
N LYS A 363 26.05 15.06 -16.80
CA LYS A 363 26.17 13.71 -17.41
C LYS A 363 25.36 12.63 -16.70
N ILE A 364 24.30 13.02 -15.99
CA ILE A 364 23.32 12.09 -15.39
C ILE A 364 22.36 11.59 -16.47
N ALA A 365 21.88 12.51 -17.31
CA ALA A 365 21.10 12.20 -18.50
C ALA A 365 21.97 12.30 -19.77
N ASP A 366 21.68 11.47 -20.77
CA ASP A 366 22.42 11.38 -22.03
C ASP A 366 21.84 12.28 -23.13
N GLY A 367 20.69 12.91 -22.88
CA GLY A 367 20.12 13.86 -23.80
C GLY A 367 18.70 14.29 -23.46
N ILE A 368 18.25 15.33 -24.15
CA ILE A 368 16.95 15.95 -24.00
C ILE A 368 16.09 15.58 -25.21
N ILE A 369 14.82 15.29 -24.97
CA ILE A 369 13.79 15.13 -26.00
C ILE A 369 12.94 16.41 -25.96
N PRO A 370 12.84 17.14 -27.09
CA PRO A 370 12.12 18.40 -27.13
C PRO A 370 10.62 18.21 -26.86
N GLU A 371 9.99 19.22 -26.27
CA GLU A 371 8.54 19.30 -26.12
C GLU A 371 7.97 20.33 -27.10
N PRO A 372 6.69 20.21 -27.49
CA PRO A 372 6.02 21.26 -28.26
C PRO A 372 5.94 22.54 -27.42
N LEU A 373 5.72 23.68 -28.08
CA LEU A 373 5.52 24.95 -27.37
C LEU A 373 4.31 24.80 -26.43
N GLY A 374 4.47 25.22 -25.17
CA GLY A 374 3.51 24.95 -24.10
C GLY A 374 3.82 23.72 -23.24
N GLY A 375 4.62 22.78 -23.74
CA GLY A 375 4.96 21.51 -23.08
C GLY A 375 4.15 20.32 -23.61
N ALA A 376 4.56 19.11 -23.24
CA ALA A 376 4.10 17.82 -23.80
C ALA A 376 2.57 17.61 -23.88
N HIS A 377 1.79 18.32 -23.06
CA HIS A 377 0.34 18.21 -23.03
C HIS A 377 -0.35 18.97 -24.17
N THR A 378 0.34 19.88 -24.87
CA THR A 378 -0.24 20.61 -26.02
C THR A 378 -0.33 19.73 -27.27
N ASP A 379 0.68 18.89 -27.50
CA ASP A 379 0.67 17.85 -28.54
C ASP A 379 1.27 16.53 -28.01
N PRO A 380 0.44 15.69 -27.36
CA PRO A 380 0.87 14.38 -26.83
C PRO A 380 1.35 13.41 -27.92
N THR A 381 0.73 13.46 -29.11
CA THR A 381 1.06 12.55 -30.21
C THR A 381 2.41 12.91 -30.79
N TRP A 382 2.67 14.19 -31.06
CA TRP A 382 3.97 14.65 -31.52
C TRP A 382 5.08 14.32 -30.51
N THR A 383 4.84 14.58 -29.21
CA THR A 383 5.80 14.26 -28.14
C THR A 383 6.12 12.76 -28.11
N SER A 384 5.11 11.92 -28.27
CA SER A 384 5.28 10.46 -28.34
C SER A 384 6.10 10.04 -29.56
N GLN A 385 5.92 10.67 -30.72
CA GLN A 385 6.75 10.39 -31.89
C GLN A 385 8.21 10.84 -31.68
N GLN A 386 8.47 11.97 -31.03
CA GLN A 386 9.85 12.37 -30.67
C GLN A 386 10.51 11.36 -29.72
N ILE A 387 9.74 10.83 -28.77
CA ILE A 387 10.17 9.72 -27.91
C ILE A 387 10.53 8.49 -28.77
N LYS A 388 9.66 8.08 -29.71
CA LYS A 388 9.91 6.93 -30.61
C LYS A 388 11.21 7.11 -31.39
N VAL A 389 11.41 8.27 -32.02
CA VAL A 389 12.62 8.57 -32.80
C VAL A 389 13.88 8.45 -31.95
N LYS A 390 13.89 9.05 -30.76
CA LYS A 390 15.05 9.01 -29.86
C LYS A 390 15.30 7.60 -29.32
N LEU A 391 14.24 6.88 -28.98
CA LEU A 391 14.27 5.52 -28.47
C LEU A 391 14.84 4.54 -29.50
N VAL A 392 14.31 4.55 -30.73
CA VAL A 392 14.76 3.65 -31.81
C VAL A 392 16.24 3.84 -32.09
N LYS A 393 16.68 5.10 -32.26
CA LYS A 393 18.09 5.42 -32.45
C LYS A 393 18.98 4.90 -31.32
N ALA A 394 18.57 5.14 -30.07
CA ALA A 394 19.32 4.67 -28.90
C ALA A 394 19.38 3.13 -28.84
N MET A 395 18.29 2.46 -29.20
CA MET A 395 18.22 1.01 -29.20
C MET A 395 19.05 0.38 -30.32
N GLU A 396 19.14 1.01 -31.49
CA GLU A 396 20.04 0.59 -32.57
C GLU A 396 21.50 0.71 -32.17
N GLU A 397 21.89 1.84 -31.56
CA GLU A 397 23.24 2.06 -31.04
C GLU A 397 23.62 1.02 -29.97
N LEU A 398 22.70 0.70 -29.06
CA LEU A 398 22.95 -0.28 -28.00
C LEU A 398 22.90 -1.73 -28.49
N ALA A 399 22.08 -2.03 -29.51
CA ALA A 399 22.00 -3.37 -30.09
C ALA A 399 23.25 -3.76 -30.89
N ALA A 400 24.06 -2.78 -31.31
CA ALA A 400 25.34 -3.02 -31.96
C ALA A 400 26.44 -3.49 -30.97
N MET A 401 26.22 -3.35 -29.66
CA MET A 401 27.16 -3.78 -28.63
C MET A 401 26.96 -5.26 -28.29
N ASP A 402 28.06 -5.99 -28.06
CA ASP A 402 27.98 -7.31 -27.44
C ASP A 402 27.59 -7.22 -25.95
N LYS A 403 27.27 -8.36 -25.35
CA LYS A 403 26.74 -8.42 -23.98
C LYS A 403 27.72 -7.89 -22.93
N GLU A 404 29.01 -8.15 -23.09
CA GLU A 404 30.02 -7.71 -22.11
C GLU A 404 30.22 -6.19 -22.21
N THR A 405 30.33 -5.68 -23.44
CA THR A 405 30.39 -4.24 -23.71
C THR A 405 29.15 -3.51 -23.20
N LEU A 406 27.95 -4.08 -23.37
CA LEU A 406 26.71 -3.49 -22.90
C LEU A 406 26.64 -3.39 -21.35
N LEU A 407 27.08 -4.44 -20.65
CA LEU A 407 27.16 -4.45 -19.19
C LEU A 407 28.21 -3.45 -18.69
N SER A 408 29.40 -3.43 -19.32
CA SER A 408 30.48 -2.49 -19.02
C SER A 408 30.03 -1.04 -19.25
N HIS A 409 29.34 -0.76 -20.36
CA HIS A 409 28.77 0.55 -20.67
C HIS A 409 27.84 1.02 -19.55
N ARG A 410 26.92 0.16 -19.09
CA ARG A 410 26.02 0.51 -17.98
C ARG A 410 26.80 0.73 -16.69
N HIS A 411 27.72 -0.15 -16.35
CA HIS A 411 28.52 -0.04 -15.14
C HIS A 411 29.32 1.26 -15.10
N MET A 412 30.06 1.57 -16.17
CA MET A 412 30.91 2.75 -16.27
C MET A 412 30.12 4.05 -16.20
N LYS A 413 28.94 4.11 -16.83
CA LYS A 413 28.04 5.26 -16.72
C LYS A 413 27.81 5.63 -15.25
N PHE A 414 27.37 4.69 -14.43
CA PHE A 414 27.10 4.98 -13.01
C PHE A 414 28.39 5.14 -12.18
N ARG A 415 29.45 4.40 -12.51
CA ARG A 415 30.72 4.44 -11.75
C ARG A 415 31.43 5.80 -11.84
N THR A 416 31.22 6.52 -12.93
CA THR A 416 31.78 7.88 -13.17
C THR A 416 30.96 9.01 -12.55
N LEU A 417 29.76 8.73 -12.02
CA LEU A 417 28.94 9.75 -11.37
C LEU A 417 29.49 10.12 -9.99
N GLY A 418 29.57 11.42 -9.72
CA GLY A 418 30.01 11.98 -8.45
C GLY A 418 31.31 12.80 -8.59
N GLY A 419 31.42 13.86 -7.79
CA GLY A 419 32.63 14.67 -7.69
C GLY A 419 33.18 14.63 -6.27
N TYR A 420 34.47 14.34 -6.13
CA TYR A 420 35.19 14.37 -4.86
C TYR A 420 36.60 14.93 -5.06
N LEU A 421 37.19 15.45 -3.99
CA LEU A 421 38.56 15.98 -3.99
C LEU A 421 39.46 15.02 -3.20
N GLU A 422 40.45 14.44 -3.88
CA GLU A 422 41.47 13.60 -3.22
C GLU A 422 42.47 14.45 -2.42
N GLY A 423 42.99 13.92 -1.32
CA GLY A 423 44.11 14.53 -0.59
C GLY A 423 43.78 15.76 0.27
N LYS A 424 42.51 16.15 0.45
CA LYS A 424 42.15 17.14 1.48
C LYS A 424 42.25 16.52 2.87
N PRO A 425 42.99 17.13 3.83
CA PRO A 425 42.98 16.66 5.21
C PRO A 425 41.55 16.74 5.74
N LEU A 426 41.05 15.62 6.28
CA LEU A 426 39.77 15.59 6.97
C LEU A 426 39.82 16.66 8.08
N PRO A 427 38.83 17.58 8.15
CA PRO A 427 38.77 18.47 9.30
C PRO A 427 38.74 17.60 10.57
N PRO A 428 39.45 18.00 11.64
CA PRO A 428 39.50 17.22 12.87
C PRO A 428 38.07 16.92 13.33
N ASN A 429 37.84 15.67 13.75
CA ASN A 429 36.54 15.16 14.19
C ASN A 429 35.93 16.19 15.16
N LYS A 430 34.92 16.95 14.70
CA LYS A 430 34.13 17.78 15.59
C LYS A 430 33.33 16.79 16.44
N THR A 431 33.81 16.55 17.66
CA THR A 431 33.03 15.90 18.70
C THR A 431 31.88 16.83 19.04
N TYR A 432 30.76 16.66 18.34
CA TYR A 432 29.51 17.22 18.80
C TYR A 432 29.19 16.50 20.10
N ASN A 433 29.32 17.22 21.22
CA ASN A 433 28.65 16.85 22.45
C ASN A 433 27.14 16.94 22.18
N MET A 434 26.61 15.89 21.56
CA MET A 434 25.22 15.52 21.65
C MET A 434 25.00 15.28 23.13
N LYS A 435 24.65 16.33 23.89
CA LYS A 435 24.03 16.12 25.21
C LYS A 435 22.95 15.10 24.94
N LYS A 436 23.12 13.87 25.46
CA LYS A 436 22.02 12.91 25.52
C LYS A 436 20.93 13.69 26.21
N LYS A 437 19.90 14.11 25.45
CA LYS A 437 18.74 14.75 26.03
C LYS A 437 18.13 13.63 26.85
N GLU A 438 18.47 13.60 28.14
CA GLU A 438 18.17 12.52 29.06
C GLU A 438 16.72 12.12 28.86
N ALA A 439 16.55 10.92 28.29
CA ALA A 439 15.72 9.79 28.71
C ALA A 439 14.42 10.02 29.52
N LYS A 440 13.88 11.24 29.67
CA LYS A 440 12.54 11.46 30.23
C LYS A 440 11.46 10.96 29.27
N LEU A 441 11.73 10.97 27.97
CA LEU A 441 10.77 10.54 26.95
C LEU A 441 10.76 9.01 26.75
N SER A 442 11.91 8.34 26.91
CA SER A 442 12.00 6.88 26.85
C SER A 442 11.42 6.24 28.11
N LYS A 443 11.63 6.84 29.29
CA LYS A 443 11.03 6.35 30.55
C LYS A 443 9.51 6.47 30.53
N VAL A 444 8.95 7.61 30.10
CA VAL A 444 7.49 7.77 29.96
C VAL A 444 6.89 6.84 28.88
N LYS A 445 7.59 6.61 27.75
CA LYS A 445 7.13 5.64 26.75
C LYS A 445 7.22 4.20 27.26
N ALA A 446 8.30 3.84 27.95
CA ALA A 446 8.48 2.51 28.53
C ALA A 446 7.47 2.26 29.65
N ASP A 447 7.24 3.22 30.54
CA ASP A 447 6.26 3.12 31.63
C ASP A 447 4.83 3.00 31.06
N VAL A 448 4.49 3.76 30.01
CA VAL A 448 3.17 3.65 29.35
C VAL A 448 3.02 2.35 28.56
N VAL A 449 4.07 1.87 27.90
CA VAL A 449 4.03 0.58 27.17
C VAL A 449 3.97 -0.59 28.15
N LYS A 450 4.69 -0.53 29.27
CA LYS A 450 4.68 -1.51 30.36
C LYS A 450 3.33 -1.48 31.10
N GLU A 451 2.71 -0.32 31.25
CA GLU A 451 1.32 -0.19 31.73
C GLU A 451 0.30 -0.74 30.73
N ILE A 452 0.49 -0.54 29.42
CA ILE A 452 -0.38 -1.11 28.37
C ILE A 452 -0.22 -2.62 28.27
N GLU A 453 0.99 -3.16 28.42
CA GLU A 453 1.24 -4.60 28.49
C GLU A 453 0.70 -5.21 29.78
N ASN A 454 0.84 -4.52 30.92
CA ASN A 454 0.19 -4.93 32.18
C ASN A 454 -1.33 -4.80 32.11
N LEU A 455 -1.88 -3.85 31.34
CA LEU A 455 -3.31 -3.74 31.02
C LEU A 455 -3.77 -4.88 30.09
N LYS A 456 -2.98 -5.23 29.08
CA LYS A 456 -3.26 -6.40 28.20
C LYS A 456 -3.19 -7.71 28.98
N LYS A 457 -2.18 -7.88 29.86
CA LYS A 457 -2.04 -9.03 30.76
C LYS A 457 -3.16 -9.08 31.81
N SER A 458 -3.53 -7.95 32.42
CA SER A 458 -4.67 -7.93 33.35
C SER A 458 -6.04 -8.11 32.67
N VAL A 459 -6.16 -7.77 31.38
CA VAL A 459 -7.34 -8.10 30.55
C VAL A 459 -7.38 -9.60 30.19
N VAL A 460 -6.22 -10.25 30.05
CA VAL A 460 -6.11 -11.69 29.78
C VAL A 460 -6.17 -12.53 31.07
N GLU A 461 -5.72 -12.02 32.22
CA GLU A 461 -5.49 -12.82 33.45
C GLU A 461 -6.36 -12.45 34.67
N ALA A 462 -7.25 -11.46 34.62
CA ALA A 462 -8.12 -11.17 35.78
C ALA A 462 -9.39 -12.05 35.85
N LYS A 463 -9.22 -13.34 36.17
CA LYS A 463 -10.09 -14.03 37.14
C LYS A 463 -9.29 -14.20 38.44
N GLY A 464 -9.41 -13.27 39.38
CA GLY A 464 -9.03 -13.50 40.79
C GLY A 464 -8.27 -12.36 41.50
N LYS A 465 -9.01 -11.57 42.30
CA LYS A 465 -8.63 -10.82 43.53
C LYS A 465 -7.35 -9.92 43.57
N TYR A 466 -7.63 -8.59 43.64
CA TYR A 466 -6.86 -7.40 44.12
C TYR A 466 -5.69 -6.81 43.27
N PRO A 467 -5.39 -5.49 43.35
CA PRO A 467 -6.23 -4.29 43.47
C PRO A 467 -6.37 -3.57 42.10
N THR A 468 -7.47 -2.87 41.87
CA THR A 468 -7.72 -2.12 40.62
C THR A 468 -6.84 -0.88 40.50
N PRO A 469 -6.01 -0.71 39.44
CA PRO A 469 -5.56 0.61 39.04
C PRO A 469 -6.70 1.26 38.26
N THR A 470 -7.59 1.92 38.99
CA THR A 470 -8.53 2.88 38.41
C THR A 470 -7.71 3.88 37.60
N ILE A 471 -7.92 3.96 36.28
CA ILE A 471 -7.46 5.13 35.51
C ILE A 471 -8.15 6.32 36.15
N THR A 472 -7.44 7.00 37.06
CA THR A 472 -8.03 8.08 37.83
C THR A 472 -8.42 9.19 36.86
N ASN A 473 -9.57 9.83 37.09
CA ASN A 473 -9.97 11.05 36.36
C ASN A 473 -8.83 12.08 36.31
N ARG A 474 -7.93 12.04 37.30
CA ARG A 474 -6.69 12.82 37.38
C ARG A 474 -5.70 12.56 36.23
N THR A 475 -5.57 11.34 35.73
CA THR A 475 -4.69 11.01 34.59
C THR A 475 -5.29 11.49 33.27
N ILE A 476 -6.61 11.37 33.12
CA ILE A 476 -7.35 11.92 31.97
C ILE A 476 -7.23 13.45 31.95
N GLU A 477 -7.35 14.09 33.11
CA GLU A 477 -7.21 15.54 33.23
C GLU A 477 -5.79 16.02 32.89
N LYS A 478 -4.76 15.27 33.31
CA LYS A 478 -3.38 15.53 32.89
C LYS A 478 -3.20 15.38 31.38
N LEU A 479 -3.83 14.38 30.76
CA LEU A 479 -3.78 14.17 29.31
C LEU A 479 -4.44 15.34 28.56
N LYS A 480 -5.61 15.80 29.03
CA LYS A 480 -6.30 17.00 28.50
C LYS A 480 -5.41 18.24 28.59
N GLN A 481 -4.81 18.50 29.76
CA GLN A 481 -3.89 19.63 29.94
C GLN A 481 -2.67 19.59 29.02
N VAL A 482 -2.12 18.40 28.75
CA VAL A 482 -1.00 18.22 27.81
C VAL A 482 -1.45 18.48 26.38
N ILE A 483 -2.62 17.98 25.99
CA ILE A 483 -3.22 18.21 24.67
C ILE A 483 -3.48 19.70 24.47
N ASP A 484 -4.08 20.40 25.44
CA ASP A 484 -4.39 21.83 25.34
C ASP A 484 -3.12 22.69 25.17
N LYS A 485 -2.05 22.36 25.90
CA LYS A 485 -0.74 23.02 25.74
C LYS A 485 -0.15 22.79 24.34
N GLU A 486 -0.28 21.59 23.80
CA GLU A 486 0.22 21.27 22.45
C GLU A 486 -0.65 21.87 21.35
N MET A 487 -1.96 21.89 21.52
CA MET A 487 -2.90 22.59 20.64
C MET A 487 -2.59 24.08 20.60
N THR A 488 -2.31 24.71 21.74
CA THR A 488 -1.91 26.12 21.82
C THR A 488 -0.60 26.39 21.08
N LYS A 489 0.41 25.52 21.25
CA LYS A 489 1.68 25.63 20.52
C LYS A 489 1.48 25.44 19.01
N ALA A 490 0.66 24.48 18.60
CA ALA A 490 0.31 24.25 17.21
C ALA A 490 -0.41 25.47 16.61
N PHE A 491 -1.35 26.04 17.34
CA PHE A 491 -2.09 27.23 16.94
C PHE A 491 -1.19 28.46 16.73
N ILE A 492 -0.22 28.67 17.63
CA ILE A 492 0.78 29.75 17.52
C ILE A 492 1.69 29.52 16.31
N SER A 493 2.23 28.31 16.15
CA SER A 493 3.14 27.98 15.05
C SER A 493 2.48 27.99 13.67
N MET A 494 1.16 27.78 13.59
CA MET A 494 0.36 27.96 12.36
C MET A 494 0.07 29.43 12.01
N GLY A 495 0.54 30.39 12.81
CA GLY A 495 0.35 31.83 12.55
C GLY A 495 -1.07 32.34 12.74
N LEU A 496 -1.97 31.55 13.34
CA LEU A 496 -3.39 31.89 13.52
C LEU A 496 -3.64 32.87 14.69
N GLN A 497 -2.62 33.14 15.49
CA GLN A 497 -2.69 34.03 16.65
C GLN A 497 -3.13 35.46 16.28
N LYS A 498 -2.68 36.00 15.14
CA LYS A 498 -3.06 37.34 14.67
C LYS A 498 -4.56 37.40 14.32
N SER A 499 -5.05 36.39 13.60
CA SER A 499 -6.47 36.28 13.23
C SER A 499 -7.37 36.08 14.45
N PHE A 500 -6.92 35.32 15.45
CA PHE A 500 -7.64 35.15 16.70
C PHE A 500 -7.70 36.43 17.54
N LYS A 501 -6.60 37.19 17.62
CA LYS A 501 -6.58 38.51 18.29
C LYS A 501 -7.49 39.51 17.59
N ALA A 502 -7.54 39.50 16.27
CA ALA A 502 -8.46 40.33 15.49
C ALA A 502 -9.93 39.96 15.76
N LEU A 503 -10.25 38.66 15.76
CA LEU A 503 -11.59 38.17 16.11
C LEU A 503 -12.00 38.58 17.54
N LYS A 504 -11.07 38.48 18.50
CA LYS A 504 -11.30 38.89 19.89
C LYS A 504 -11.53 40.40 20.03
N MET A 505 -10.79 41.22 19.27
CA MET A 505 -11.02 42.67 19.24
C MET A 505 -12.37 43.03 18.61
N GLU A 506 -12.80 42.34 17.55
CA GLU A 506 -14.13 42.54 16.97
C GLU A 506 -15.24 42.12 17.95
N LEU A 507 -15.06 40.99 18.65
CA LEU A 507 -15.98 40.52 19.69
C LEU A 507 -16.12 41.52 20.84
N SER A 508 -15.02 42.17 21.25
CA SER A 508 -15.05 43.21 22.29
C SER A 508 -15.72 44.52 21.84
N LYS A 509 -15.87 44.74 20.53
CA LYS A 509 -16.52 45.93 19.97
C LYS A 509 -18.01 45.71 19.70
N SER A 510 -18.47 44.47 19.57
CA SER A 510 -19.89 44.15 19.45
C SER A 510 -20.58 44.19 20.82
N ARG A 511 -21.50 45.13 21.03
CA ARG A 511 -22.42 45.09 22.19
C ARG A 511 -23.37 43.90 22.03
N SER A 512 -23.45 43.07 23.06
CA SER A 512 -24.34 41.91 23.13
C SER A 512 -25.81 42.30 22.97
N THR A 513 -26.53 41.66 22.06
CA THR A 513 -27.99 41.61 22.07
C THR A 513 -28.46 40.76 23.27
N PRO A 514 -29.68 40.99 23.80
CA PRO A 514 -30.18 40.31 25.01
C PRO A 514 -30.22 38.77 24.93
N ASP A 515 -30.23 38.21 23.72
CA ASP A 515 -30.32 36.76 23.48
C ASP A 515 -28.96 36.05 23.35
N GLY A 516 -27.84 36.72 23.63
CA GLY A 516 -26.51 36.09 23.65
C GLY A 516 -26.07 35.46 22.32
N THR A 517 -26.77 35.77 21.22
CA THR A 517 -26.52 35.18 19.91
C THR A 517 -25.46 36.00 19.19
N LEU A 518 -24.33 35.36 18.89
CA LEU A 518 -23.24 35.93 18.10
C LEU A 518 -23.76 36.43 16.74
N SER A 519 -23.28 37.58 16.28
CA SER A 519 -23.61 38.03 14.92
C SER A 519 -23.19 36.95 13.90
N PRO A 520 -23.99 36.63 12.88
CA PRO A 520 -23.67 35.59 11.90
C PRO A 520 -22.30 35.77 11.23
N ALA A 521 -21.89 37.02 11.01
CA ALA A 521 -20.58 37.35 10.43
C ALA A 521 -19.39 36.99 11.35
N LEU A 522 -19.54 37.13 12.68
CA LEU A 522 -18.52 36.72 13.65
C LEU A 522 -18.44 35.20 13.77
N GLN A 523 -19.59 34.52 13.71
CA GLN A 523 -19.67 33.07 13.71
C GLN A 523 -18.99 32.48 12.47
N GLU A 524 -19.25 33.05 11.29
CA GLU A 524 -18.59 32.62 10.05
C GLU A 524 -17.07 32.84 10.08
N LYS A 525 -16.59 33.96 10.63
CA LYS A 525 -15.14 34.19 10.80
C LYS A 525 -14.51 33.20 11.79
N ALA A 526 -15.23 32.81 12.85
CA ALA A 526 -14.78 31.79 13.78
C ALA A 526 -14.71 30.41 13.12
N ASP A 527 -15.75 30.02 12.37
CA ASP A 527 -15.80 28.74 11.66
C ASP A 527 -14.70 28.63 10.59
N ARG A 528 -14.48 29.70 9.80
CA ARG A 528 -13.37 29.77 8.84
C ARG A 528 -12.01 29.58 9.51
N LEU A 529 -11.82 30.11 10.71
CA LEU A 529 -10.58 29.97 11.47
C LEU A 529 -10.40 28.55 12.00
N VAL A 530 -11.48 27.93 12.49
CA VAL A 530 -11.51 26.53 12.92
C VAL A 530 -11.22 25.59 11.75
N ASP A 531 -11.81 25.82 10.58
CA ASP A 531 -11.58 25.01 9.39
C ASP A 531 -10.18 25.15 8.83
N LYS A 532 -9.59 26.34 8.92
CA LYS A 532 -8.19 26.57 8.55
C LYS A 532 -7.26 25.80 9.48
N PHE A 533 -7.56 25.79 10.79
CA PHE A 533 -6.82 25.01 11.77
C PHE A 533 -6.96 23.50 11.53
N LYS A 534 -8.17 22.98 11.32
CA LYS A 534 -8.43 21.58 10.98
C LYS A 534 -7.71 21.15 9.70
N ARG A 535 -7.78 21.94 8.63
CA ARG A 535 -7.07 21.66 7.36
C ARG A 535 -5.55 21.59 7.54
N ASN A 536 -4.99 22.47 8.36
CA ASN A 536 -3.55 22.46 8.65
C ASN A 536 -3.13 21.27 9.50
N LEU A 537 -3.97 20.85 10.46
CA LEU A 537 -3.76 19.62 11.21
C LEU A 537 -3.87 18.38 10.31
N SER A 538 -4.80 18.32 9.37
CA SER A 538 -5.00 17.16 8.49
C SER A 538 -3.89 16.94 7.46
N ARG A 539 -2.93 17.87 7.31
CA ARG A 539 -1.79 17.68 6.39
C ARG A 539 -0.92 16.48 6.82
N PRO A 540 -0.46 15.63 5.88
CA PRO A 540 0.47 14.54 6.18
C PRO A 540 1.74 15.06 6.86
N GLY A 541 2.24 14.34 7.89
CA GLY A 541 3.46 14.70 8.63
C GLY A 541 3.31 15.81 9.70
N SER A 542 2.31 16.68 9.62
CA SER A 542 2.10 17.77 10.58
C SER A 542 1.57 17.26 11.94
N TYR A 543 2.24 17.65 13.04
CA TYR A 543 1.87 17.40 14.45
C TYR A 543 1.43 15.95 14.77
N MET A 544 2.17 14.96 14.25
CA MET A 544 1.88 13.52 14.47
C MET A 544 1.71 13.15 15.95
N GLY A 545 2.53 13.71 16.84
CA GLY A 545 2.42 13.47 18.29
C GLY A 545 1.11 13.99 18.90
N LEU A 546 0.59 15.12 18.40
CA LEU A 546 -0.70 15.67 18.84
C LEU A 546 -1.87 14.84 18.31
N LYS A 547 -1.79 14.37 17.05
CA LYS A 547 -2.78 13.46 16.45
C LYS A 547 -2.90 12.16 17.22
N GLN A 548 -1.76 11.56 17.60
CA GLN A 548 -1.74 10.33 18.39
C GLN A 548 -2.39 10.52 19.77
N LYS A 549 -2.12 11.66 20.45
CA LYS A 549 -2.73 11.96 21.76
C LYS A 549 -4.23 12.26 21.67
N LEU A 550 -4.67 12.94 20.60
CA LEU A 550 -6.10 13.18 20.33
C LEU A 550 -6.84 11.87 20.04
N ALA A 551 -6.23 10.97 19.27
CA ALA A 551 -6.79 9.64 19.01
C ALA A 551 -6.90 8.81 20.32
N LEU A 552 -5.88 8.88 21.18
CA LEU A 552 -5.90 8.23 22.49
C LEU A 552 -7.01 8.79 23.39
N LEU A 553 -7.18 10.12 23.44
CA LEU A 553 -8.26 10.75 24.22
C LEU A 553 -9.65 10.35 23.69
N PHE A 554 -9.81 10.25 22.37
CA PHE A 554 -11.05 9.81 21.74
C PHE A 554 -11.41 8.37 22.15
N GLU A 555 -10.44 7.46 22.14
CA GLU A 555 -10.67 6.07 22.53
C GLU A 555 -10.98 5.96 24.03
N ILE A 556 -10.31 6.73 24.89
CA ILE A 556 -10.63 6.78 26.33
C ILE A 556 -12.08 7.24 26.57
N ASN A 557 -12.53 8.31 25.92
CA ASN A 557 -13.91 8.78 26.06
C ASN A 557 -14.92 7.75 25.54
N ARG A 558 -14.62 7.11 24.41
CA ARG A 558 -15.46 6.04 23.85
C ARG A 558 -15.59 4.87 24.80
N LEU A 559 -14.50 4.45 25.45
CA LEU A 559 -14.53 3.38 26.45
C LEU A 559 -15.33 3.76 27.71
N GLN A 560 -15.26 5.02 28.14
CA GLN A 560 -16.10 5.52 29.24
C GLN A 560 -17.60 5.51 28.87
N ASP A 561 -17.95 5.92 27.65
CA ASP A 561 -19.33 5.88 27.17
C ASP A 561 -19.86 4.44 27.06
N LEU A 562 -19.02 3.50 26.59
CA LEU A 562 -19.38 2.09 26.54
C LEU A 562 -19.55 1.50 27.94
N LYS A 563 -18.70 1.89 28.89
CA LYS A 563 -18.84 1.50 30.30
C LYS A 563 -20.15 2.02 30.89
N ALA A 564 -20.48 3.30 30.68
CA ALA A 564 -21.73 3.89 31.14
C ALA A 564 -22.97 3.23 30.52
N LYS A 565 -22.91 2.89 29.22
CA LYS A 565 -23.99 2.15 28.53
C LYS A 565 -24.14 0.73 29.08
N GLY A 566 -23.04 0.04 29.35
CA GLY A 566 -23.04 -1.30 29.93
C GLY A 566 -23.57 -1.34 31.37
N GLU A 567 -23.27 -0.33 32.19
CA GLU A 567 -23.83 -0.22 33.55
C GLU A 567 -25.34 0.04 33.50
N LYS A 568 -25.80 0.90 32.58
CA LYS A 568 -27.23 1.16 32.36
C LYS A 568 -28.00 -0.07 31.84
N LEU A 569 -27.37 -0.89 31.00
CA LEU A 569 -27.95 -2.16 30.54
C LEU A 569 -27.99 -3.22 31.64
N LYS A 570 -26.98 -3.26 32.52
CA LYS A 570 -27.00 -4.14 33.71
C LYS A 570 -28.15 -3.82 34.65
N GLU A 571 -28.44 -2.54 34.87
CA GLU A 571 -29.60 -2.12 35.67
C GLU A 571 -30.91 -2.59 35.03
N GLN A 572 -31.06 -2.39 33.71
CA GLN A 572 -32.26 -2.80 32.97
C GLN A 572 -32.47 -4.32 32.90
N ILE A 573 -31.39 -5.11 32.85
CA ILE A 573 -31.47 -6.58 32.87
C ILE A 573 -31.82 -7.09 34.27
N ASN A 574 -31.29 -6.47 35.33
CA ASN A 574 -31.56 -6.88 36.71
C ASN A 574 -33.00 -6.57 37.16
N GLU A 575 -33.64 -5.52 36.61
CA GLU A 575 -35.05 -5.21 36.84
C GLU A 575 -36.02 -6.18 36.14
N LYS A 576 -35.61 -6.83 35.05
CA LYS A 576 -36.48 -7.66 34.21
C LYS A 576 -36.45 -9.17 34.51
N LEU A 577 -35.56 -9.63 35.39
CA LEU A 577 -35.43 -11.06 35.73
C LEU A 577 -35.96 -11.36 37.14
N ASP A 578 -36.86 -12.33 37.26
CA ASP A 578 -37.31 -12.88 38.55
C ASP A 578 -36.16 -13.65 39.25
N GLU A 579 -36.09 -13.57 40.59
CA GLU A 579 -35.02 -14.18 41.40
C GLU A 579 -34.87 -15.69 41.17
N LYS A 580 -35.98 -16.41 40.92
CA LYS A 580 -35.98 -17.86 40.65
C LYS A 580 -35.34 -18.23 39.30
N LEU A 581 -35.40 -17.33 38.31
CA LEU A 581 -34.77 -17.51 37.00
C LEU A 581 -33.28 -17.15 37.05
N LYS A 582 -32.89 -16.14 37.85
CA LYS A 582 -31.49 -15.74 38.06
C LYS A 582 -30.63 -16.89 38.60
N GLU A 583 -31.15 -17.65 39.56
CA GLU A 583 -30.41 -18.76 40.17
C GLU A 583 -30.16 -19.92 39.19
N LYS A 584 -31.16 -20.28 38.38
CA LYS A 584 -31.06 -21.33 37.36
C LYS A 584 -30.13 -20.95 36.21
N VAL A 585 -30.22 -19.70 35.75
CA VAL A 585 -29.32 -19.13 34.74
C VAL A 585 -27.87 -19.13 35.25
N LYS A 586 -27.65 -18.75 36.52
CA LYS A 586 -26.32 -18.76 37.16
C LYS A 586 -25.75 -20.18 37.24
N GLY A 587 -26.57 -21.17 37.61
CA GLY A 587 -26.15 -22.58 37.67
C GLY A 587 -25.71 -23.13 36.30
N LYS A 588 -26.49 -22.89 35.25
CA LYS A 588 -26.17 -23.34 33.88
C LYS A 588 -24.97 -22.59 33.29
N MET A 589 -24.84 -21.30 33.59
CA MET A 589 -23.68 -20.50 33.17
C MET A 589 -22.39 -20.94 33.86
N GLU A 590 -22.46 -21.47 35.09
CA GLU A 590 -21.33 -22.04 35.82
C GLU A 590 -20.86 -23.38 35.23
N VAL A 591 -21.77 -24.20 34.69
CA VAL A 591 -21.43 -25.43 33.94
C VAL A 591 -20.66 -25.07 32.67
N LEU A 592 -21.15 -24.09 31.90
CA LEU A 592 -20.45 -23.59 30.72
C LEU A 592 -19.10 -22.96 31.06
N ARG A 593 -19.00 -22.29 32.22
CA ARG A 593 -17.75 -21.70 32.72
C ARG A 593 -16.73 -22.77 33.07
N ARG A 594 -17.12 -23.83 33.79
CA ARG A 594 -16.24 -24.96 34.14
C ARG A 594 -15.72 -25.67 32.88
N ALA A 595 -16.59 -25.91 31.89
CA ALA A 595 -16.16 -26.50 30.63
C ALA A 595 -15.19 -25.60 29.85
N ARG A 596 -15.43 -24.29 29.79
CA ARG A 596 -14.51 -23.33 29.17
C ARG A 596 -13.16 -23.29 29.89
N ASP A 597 -13.16 -23.27 31.22
CA ASP A 597 -11.93 -23.19 32.01
C ASP A 597 -11.09 -24.49 31.88
N LYS A 598 -11.72 -25.66 31.71
CA LYS A 598 -11.02 -26.92 31.36
C LYS A 598 -10.38 -26.87 29.97
N VAL A 599 -11.13 -26.41 28.97
CA VAL A 599 -10.62 -26.24 27.60
C VAL A 599 -9.49 -25.20 27.55
N ALA A 600 -9.58 -24.12 28.32
CA ALA A 600 -8.53 -23.09 28.42
C ALA A 600 -7.25 -23.61 29.09
N LYS A 601 -7.34 -24.63 29.94
CA LYS A 601 -6.20 -25.33 30.55
C LYS A 601 -5.63 -26.45 29.68
N GLY A 602 -6.19 -26.67 28.48
CA GLY A 602 -5.69 -27.66 27.51
C GLY A 602 -6.21 -29.09 27.72
N GLU A 603 -7.18 -29.30 28.62
CA GLU A 603 -7.82 -30.59 28.83
C GLU A 603 -8.89 -30.86 27.74
N GLN A 604 -8.92 -32.07 27.16
CA GLN A 604 -9.99 -32.48 26.25
C GLN A 604 -11.25 -32.84 27.03
N LEU A 605 -12.41 -32.28 26.63
CA LEU A 605 -13.70 -32.64 27.20
C LEU A 605 -14.10 -34.03 26.67
N ASP A 606 -14.59 -34.88 27.57
CA ASP A 606 -15.18 -36.17 27.17
C ASP A 606 -16.55 -35.96 26.48
N ASP A 607 -17.02 -36.98 25.76
CA ASP A 607 -18.26 -36.92 24.98
C ASP A 607 -19.50 -36.63 25.84
N ASP A 608 -19.45 -36.96 27.14
CA ASP A 608 -20.56 -36.72 28.07
C ASP A 608 -20.57 -35.27 28.56
N GLN A 609 -19.40 -34.65 28.80
CA GLN A 609 -19.24 -33.23 29.11
C GLN A 609 -19.61 -32.35 27.91
N ILE A 610 -19.33 -32.79 26.69
CA ILE A 610 -19.76 -32.07 25.47
C ILE A 610 -21.29 -32.06 25.38
N LYS A 611 -21.95 -33.18 25.64
CA LYS A 611 -23.42 -33.25 25.68
C LYS A 611 -24.01 -32.41 26.81
N GLU A 612 -23.37 -32.38 27.98
CA GLU A 612 -23.80 -31.54 29.11
C GLU A 612 -23.71 -30.05 28.77
N VAL A 613 -22.66 -29.64 28.06
CA VAL A 613 -22.46 -28.25 27.58
C VAL A 613 -23.49 -27.87 26.52
N GLU A 614 -23.80 -28.76 25.58
CA GLU A 614 -24.82 -28.50 24.56
C GLU A 614 -26.23 -28.43 25.18
N SER A 615 -26.59 -29.36 26.07
CA SER A 615 -27.85 -29.30 26.83
C SER A 615 -27.97 -28.00 27.65
N ALA A 616 -26.88 -27.61 28.33
CA ALA A 616 -26.88 -26.37 29.10
C ALA A 616 -27.03 -25.12 28.23
N LYS A 617 -26.52 -25.12 26.99
CA LYS A 617 -26.73 -24.01 26.04
C LYS A 617 -28.16 -23.94 25.53
N GLU A 618 -28.76 -25.08 25.19
CA GLU A 618 -30.13 -25.15 24.68
C GLU A 618 -31.14 -24.71 25.77
N GLU A 619 -30.98 -25.22 26.99
CA GLU A 619 -31.82 -24.81 28.12
C GLU A 619 -31.66 -23.33 28.47
N LEU A 620 -30.44 -22.78 28.40
CA LEU A 620 -30.20 -21.34 28.64
C LEU A 620 -30.88 -20.49 27.57
N ALA A 621 -30.85 -20.93 26.30
CA ALA A 621 -31.50 -20.23 25.20
C ALA A 621 -33.03 -20.25 25.32
N GLU A 622 -33.62 -21.36 25.79
CA GLU A 622 -35.06 -21.43 26.08
C GLU A 622 -35.46 -20.55 27.27
N MET A 623 -34.66 -20.52 28.34
CA MET A 623 -34.91 -19.67 29.51
C MET A 623 -34.79 -18.17 29.20
N LEU A 624 -33.88 -17.77 28.30
CA LEU A 624 -33.75 -16.38 27.87
C LEU A 624 -34.90 -15.94 26.94
N LYS A 625 -35.39 -16.86 26.09
CA LYS A 625 -36.57 -16.63 25.25
C LYS A 625 -37.85 -16.47 26.08
N SER A 626 -38.03 -17.25 27.13
CA SER A 626 -39.20 -17.14 28.01
C SER A 626 -39.23 -15.85 28.84
N ALA A 627 -38.07 -15.21 29.04
CA ALA A 627 -37.95 -13.88 29.67
C ALA A 627 -38.09 -12.71 28.67
N ASN A 628 -38.53 -12.96 27.43
CA ASN A 628 -38.74 -11.95 26.38
C ASN A 628 -37.47 -11.17 25.97
N LEU A 629 -36.30 -11.80 26.11
CA LEU A 629 -35.01 -11.24 25.67
C LEU A 629 -34.58 -11.90 24.34
N GLU A 630 -34.25 -11.07 23.35
CA GLU A 630 -33.93 -11.52 22.01
C GLU A 630 -32.46 -11.97 21.90
N VAL A 631 -32.21 -13.25 21.60
CA VAL A 631 -30.85 -13.80 21.41
C VAL A 631 -30.37 -13.47 20.01
N VAL A 632 -29.52 -12.45 19.87
CA VAL A 632 -28.86 -12.10 18.61
C VAL A 632 -27.73 -13.09 18.30
N GLY A 633 -28.04 -14.10 17.49
CA GLY A 633 -27.14 -14.78 16.55
C GLY A 633 -25.91 -15.52 17.12
N SER A 634 -25.97 -16.85 17.11
CA SER A 634 -24.78 -17.71 17.10
C SER A 634 -24.09 -17.60 15.74
N VAL A 635 -23.08 -16.75 15.63
CA VAL A 635 -22.15 -16.79 14.49
C VAL A 635 -21.41 -18.13 14.57
N LYS A 636 -21.64 -19.01 13.58
CA LYS A 636 -20.75 -20.14 13.28
C LYS A 636 -19.35 -19.56 13.03
N LYS A 637 -18.50 -19.59 14.04
CA LYS A 637 -17.06 -19.51 13.84
C LYS A 637 -16.70 -20.75 13.03
N ILE A 638 -16.39 -20.59 11.75
CA ILE A 638 -15.61 -21.58 11.01
C ILE A 638 -14.27 -21.59 11.73
N VAL A 639 -14.10 -22.56 12.63
CA VAL A 639 -12.77 -22.92 13.13
C VAL A 639 -12.05 -23.48 11.90
N PRO A 640 -10.90 -22.92 11.48
CA PRO A 640 -10.05 -23.64 10.55
C PRO A 640 -9.66 -24.94 11.26
N THR A 641 -10.18 -26.06 10.79
CA THR A 641 -9.72 -27.38 11.22
C THR A 641 -8.27 -27.49 10.82
N SER A 642 -7.36 -27.31 11.79
CA SER A 642 -5.97 -27.73 11.64
C SER A 642 -5.95 -29.19 11.17
N PRO A 643 -5.09 -29.56 10.22
CA PRO A 643 -5.05 -30.93 9.71
C PRO A 643 -4.85 -31.93 10.86
N PRO A 644 -5.50 -33.12 10.80
CA PRO A 644 -5.37 -34.12 11.87
C PRO A 644 -3.90 -34.49 12.08
N GLY A 645 -3.45 -34.49 13.34
CA GLY A 645 -2.08 -34.91 13.71
C GLY A 645 -1.05 -33.79 13.90
N LEU A 646 -1.40 -32.52 13.71
CA LEU A 646 -0.45 -31.41 13.94
C LEU A 646 -0.19 -31.14 15.44
N GLY A 647 -1.20 -31.36 16.30
CA GLY A 647 -1.07 -31.25 17.76
C GLY A 647 -0.17 -32.32 18.38
N GLU A 648 -0.25 -33.57 17.91
CA GLU A 648 0.67 -34.63 18.36
C GLU A 648 2.11 -34.38 17.92
N LYS A 649 2.33 -33.80 16.74
CA LYS A 649 3.67 -33.46 16.25
C LYS A 649 4.29 -32.31 17.02
N LEU A 650 3.50 -31.30 17.40
CA LEU A 650 3.94 -30.19 18.24
C LEU A 650 4.28 -30.67 19.66
N ALA A 651 3.43 -31.51 20.26
CA ALA A 651 3.70 -32.08 21.59
C ALA A 651 5.00 -32.91 21.62
N LYS A 652 5.26 -33.71 20.57
CA LYS A 652 6.52 -34.48 20.44
C LYS A 652 7.73 -33.56 20.20
N ALA A 653 7.57 -32.44 19.49
CA ALA A 653 8.64 -31.47 19.29
C ALA A 653 8.99 -30.76 20.60
N ASP A 654 7.99 -30.37 21.39
CA ASP A 654 8.18 -29.74 22.70
C ASP A 654 8.86 -30.70 23.70
N GLU A 655 8.52 -31.99 23.67
CA GLU A 655 9.18 -33.00 24.49
C GLU A 655 10.67 -33.16 24.13
N VAL A 656 11.00 -33.15 22.84
CA VAL A 656 12.39 -33.22 22.35
C VAL A 656 13.19 -31.97 22.71
N ILE A 657 12.56 -30.79 22.62
CA ILE A 657 13.18 -29.51 23.00
C ILE A 657 13.47 -29.48 24.50
N ASN A 658 12.49 -29.82 25.33
CA ASN A 658 12.63 -29.81 26.79
C ASN A 658 13.71 -30.81 27.27
N LYS A 659 13.78 -31.99 26.65
CA LYS A 659 14.81 -33.00 26.98
C LYS A 659 16.22 -32.54 26.62
N GLU A 660 16.40 -31.77 25.56
CA GLU A 660 17.71 -31.25 25.17
C GLU A 660 18.11 -30.01 25.99
N ILE A 661 17.13 -29.21 26.43
CA ILE A 661 17.34 -28.11 27.38
C ILE A 661 17.81 -28.64 28.74
N GLU A 662 17.17 -29.68 29.27
CA GLU A 662 17.59 -30.32 30.54
C GLU A 662 19.03 -30.85 30.46
N LYS A 663 19.39 -31.52 29.35
CA LYS A 663 20.78 -31.96 29.13
C LYS A 663 21.76 -30.80 29.05
N ALA A 664 21.37 -29.69 28.41
CA ALA A 664 22.23 -28.51 28.32
C ALA A 664 22.40 -27.84 29.69
N ILE A 665 21.37 -27.82 30.53
CA ILE A 665 21.43 -27.35 31.91
C ILE A 665 22.38 -28.23 32.74
N ASP A 666 22.32 -29.55 32.57
CA ASP A 666 23.19 -30.50 33.26
C ASP A 666 24.66 -30.40 32.82
N MET A 667 24.89 -30.28 31.50
CA MET A 667 26.24 -30.14 30.94
C MET A 667 26.87 -28.78 31.25
N ALA A 668 26.07 -27.71 31.31
CA ALA A 668 26.55 -26.38 31.67
C ALA A 668 26.77 -26.21 33.18
N GLY A 669 26.29 -27.15 34.02
CA GLY A 669 26.48 -27.10 35.47
C GLY A 669 25.77 -25.94 36.17
N VAL A 670 24.75 -25.35 35.53
CA VAL A 670 24.10 -24.09 35.97
C VAL A 670 22.97 -24.28 36.98
N ARG A 671 22.66 -25.52 37.38
CA ARG A 671 21.55 -25.81 38.34
C ARG A 671 21.66 -25.01 39.63
N GLY A 672 22.87 -24.85 40.18
CA GLY A 672 23.10 -24.06 41.40
C GLY A 672 22.74 -22.59 41.22
N LYS A 673 23.11 -21.98 40.07
CA LYS A 673 22.78 -20.59 39.75
C LYS A 673 21.29 -20.40 39.46
N ILE A 674 20.63 -21.40 38.90
CA ILE A 674 19.18 -21.39 38.67
C ILE A 674 18.41 -21.40 40.02
N GLU A 675 18.86 -22.19 41.00
CA GLU A 675 18.29 -22.17 42.35
C GLU A 675 18.62 -20.87 43.11
N GLU A 676 19.80 -20.30 42.90
CA GLU A 676 20.16 -18.97 43.40
C GLU A 676 19.27 -17.87 42.78
N LEU A 677 19.00 -17.93 41.47
CA LEU A 677 18.09 -17.03 40.79
C LEU A 677 16.66 -17.15 41.37
N LYS A 678 16.16 -18.38 41.57
CA LYS A 678 14.84 -18.61 42.16
C LYS A 678 14.73 -18.06 43.58
N THR A 679 15.77 -18.21 44.40
CA THR A 679 15.80 -17.69 45.76
C THR A 679 15.92 -16.16 45.79
N GLN A 680 16.67 -15.54 44.88
CA GLN A 680 16.75 -14.08 44.77
C GLN A 680 15.45 -13.44 44.25
N ILE A 681 14.74 -14.12 43.33
CA ILE A 681 13.40 -13.70 42.87
C ILE A 681 12.38 -13.84 44.00
N ALA A 682 12.44 -14.93 44.77
CA ALA A 682 11.57 -15.13 45.94
C ALA A 682 11.88 -14.16 47.10
N GLY A 683 13.14 -13.72 47.22
CA GLY A 683 13.61 -12.79 48.26
C GLY A 683 13.47 -11.30 47.94
N GLY A 684 12.96 -10.93 46.76
CA GLY A 684 12.73 -9.53 46.38
C GLY A 684 14.00 -8.71 46.15
N SER A 685 15.08 -9.34 45.65
CA SER A 685 16.34 -8.67 45.31
C SER A 685 16.18 -7.67 44.14
N SER A 686 17.10 -6.70 44.00
CA SER A 686 17.05 -5.67 42.97
C SER A 686 17.06 -6.25 41.55
N ASP A 687 16.18 -5.77 40.66
CA ASP A 687 16.02 -6.20 39.26
C ASP A 687 17.37 -6.35 38.51
N GLU A 688 18.34 -5.45 38.75
CA GLU A 688 19.65 -5.50 38.09
C GLU A 688 20.46 -6.77 38.38
N LYS A 689 20.37 -7.33 39.60
CA LYS A 689 21.10 -8.56 39.98
C LYS A 689 20.44 -9.81 39.41
N VAL A 690 19.11 -9.80 39.32
CA VAL A 690 18.33 -10.87 38.70
C VAL A 690 18.59 -10.90 37.20
N GLU A 691 18.60 -9.74 36.55
CA GLU A 691 18.94 -9.63 35.13
C GLU A 691 20.38 -10.07 34.82
N GLU A 692 21.34 -9.78 35.70
CA GLU A 692 22.73 -10.21 35.54
C GLU A 692 22.90 -11.72 35.68
N LEU A 693 22.31 -12.34 36.70
CA LEU A 693 22.30 -13.80 36.86
C LEU A 693 21.55 -14.51 35.73
N GLU A 694 20.44 -13.95 35.27
CA GLU A 694 19.67 -14.49 34.15
C GLU A 694 20.49 -14.44 32.85
N ARG A 695 21.22 -13.35 32.62
CA ARG A 695 22.13 -13.22 31.46
C ARG A 695 23.24 -14.26 31.52
N GLU A 696 23.86 -14.43 32.68
CA GLU A 696 24.97 -15.38 32.86
C GLU A 696 24.52 -16.84 32.65
N ILE A 697 23.34 -17.21 33.17
CA ILE A 697 22.75 -18.54 32.96
C ILE A 697 22.44 -18.77 31.46
N ARG A 698 21.87 -17.77 30.78
CA ARG A 698 21.55 -17.86 29.35
C ARG A 698 22.81 -18.02 28.49
N GLU A 699 23.86 -17.26 28.76
CA GLU A 699 25.12 -17.36 28.02
C GLU A 699 25.77 -18.74 28.18
N GLN A 700 25.77 -19.30 29.40
CA GLN A 700 26.36 -20.62 29.67
C GLN A 700 25.56 -21.77 29.04
N ILE A 701 24.22 -21.67 29.00
CA ILE A 701 23.37 -22.65 28.32
C ILE A 701 23.56 -22.58 26.81
N VAL A 702 23.57 -21.38 26.23
CA VAL A 702 23.74 -21.19 24.77
C VAL A 702 25.11 -21.66 24.29
N ALA A 703 26.17 -21.53 25.09
CA ALA A 703 27.50 -22.01 24.76
C ALA A 703 27.58 -23.55 24.59
N VAL A 704 26.72 -24.29 25.30
CA VAL A 704 26.71 -25.77 25.30
C VAL A 704 25.65 -26.33 24.35
N MET A 705 24.59 -25.57 24.06
CA MET A 705 23.49 -26.02 23.19
C MET A 705 23.91 -26.12 21.71
N ASN A 706 23.85 -27.33 21.15
CA ASN A 706 23.98 -27.53 19.71
C ASN A 706 22.67 -27.19 18.96
N LEU A 707 22.50 -25.91 18.64
CA LEU A 707 21.33 -25.37 17.96
C LEU A 707 21.07 -26.03 16.59
N THR A 708 22.13 -26.43 15.88
CA THR A 708 22.00 -27.08 14.55
C THR A 708 21.51 -28.53 14.66
N GLY A 709 21.95 -29.26 15.68
CA GLY A 709 21.49 -30.62 15.97
C GLY A 709 20.05 -30.65 16.49
N LEU A 710 19.70 -29.70 17.36
CA LEU A 710 18.33 -29.55 17.85
C LEU A 710 17.36 -29.20 16.72
N LYS A 711 17.75 -28.29 15.83
CA LYS A 711 16.96 -27.91 14.65
C LYS A 711 16.66 -29.11 13.75
N LYS A 712 17.65 -29.95 13.45
CA LYS A 712 17.46 -31.19 12.67
C LYS A 712 16.53 -32.19 13.37
N LYS A 713 16.64 -32.35 14.70
CA LYS A 713 15.75 -33.23 15.48
C LYS A 713 14.30 -32.73 15.44
N VAL A 714 14.08 -31.42 15.62
CA VAL A 714 12.74 -30.80 15.56
C VAL A 714 12.14 -30.88 14.15
N GLU A 715 12.95 -30.67 13.10
CA GLU A 715 12.53 -30.83 11.70
C GLU A 715 12.15 -32.29 11.38
N SER A 716 12.87 -33.28 11.94
CA SER A 716 12.56 -34.70 11.75
C SER A 716 11.25 -35.14 12.41
N VAL A 717 10.86 -34.51 13.53
CA VAL A 717 9.63 -34.82 14.27
C VAL A 717 8.42 -34.10 13.70
N THR A 718 8.60 -32.87 13.22
CA THR A 718 7.51 -32.05 12.66
C THR A 718 7.29 -32.30 11.17
N GLY A 719 8.29 -32.78 10.44
CA GLY A 719 8.22 -33.09 9.01
C GLY A 719 8.07 -31.87 8.10
N LEU A 720 8.40 -30.67 8.60
CA LEU A 720 8.35 -29.40 7.89
C LEU A 720 9.70 -28.67 8.00
N PRO A 721 10.23 -28.05 6.93
CA PRO A 721 11.42 -27.21 7.02
C PRO A 721 11.07 -25.95 7.82
N ALA A 722 11.86 -25.64 8.87
CA ALA A 722 11.61 -24.51 9.74
C ALA A 722 11.96 -23.18 9.06
N GLN A 723 11.02 -22.65 8.28
CA GLN A 723 10.97 -21.26 7.86
C GLN A 723 9.53 -20.72 7.80
N GLU A 724 8.66 -21.16 8.71
CA GLU A 724 7.32 -20.60 8.86
C GLU A 724 6.78 -20.96 10.25
N THR A 725 7.10 -20.17 11.28
CA THR A 725 6.28 -19.97 12.51
C THR A 725 7.00 -19.02 13.47
N VAL A 726 7.00 -17.73 13.17
CA VAL A 726 6.84 -16.64 14.16
C VAL A 726 6.10 -15.53 13.42
N ASN A 727 5.07 -14.95 14.06
CA ASN A 727 4.13 -13.93 13.57
C ASN A 727 2.78 -14.50 13.10
N ALA A 728 2.02 -15.06 14.04
CA ALA A 728 0.57 -14.94 13.99
C ALA A 728 0.15 -13.94 15.08
N GLU A 729 -0.07 -12.68 14.69
CA GLU A 729 -0.89 -11.72 15.43
C GLU A 729 -1.68 -10.85 14.42
N PRO A 730 -2.80 -10.23 14.84
CA PRO A 730 -4.11 -10.52 14.29
C PRO A 730 -4.56 -9.57 13.18
N SER A 731 -5.37 -10.11 12.26
CA SER A 731 -6.18 -9.34 11.31
C SER A 731 -7.32 -8.57 12.04
N PRO A 732 -7.88 -7.52 11.41
CA PRO A 732 -8.58 -6.44 12.11
C PRO A 732 -9.89 -6.88 12.77
N VAL A 733 -10.14 -6.29 13.93
CA VAL A 733 -11.38 -6.39 14.71
C VAL A 733 -12.56 -5.91 13.86
N ASP A 734 -13.40 -6.86 13.44
CA ASP A 734 -14.82 -6.60 13.23
C ASP A 734 -15.48 -6.40 14.61
N ILE A 735 -16.26 -5.33 14.70
CA ILE A 735 -16.99 -4.91 15.89
C ILE A 735 -18.10 -5.93 16.16
N THR A 736 -18.12 -6.53 17.35
CA THR A 736 -19.32 -7.19 17.89
C THR A 736 -19.41 -6.97 19.39
N ILE A 737 -20.55 -6.42 19.82
CA ILE A 737 -20.91 -6.10 21.20
C ILE A 737 -21.24 -7.41 21.93
N GLN A 738 -20.65 -7.67 23.10
CA GLN A 738 -21.16 -8.65 24.06
C GLN A 738 -21.03 -8.15 25.50
N GLU A 739 -22.14 -8.26 26.22
CA GLU A 739 -22.34 -7.77 27.57
C GLU A 739 -21.92 -8.76 28.65
N THR A 740 -21.72 -8.20 29.84
CA THR A 740 -21.37 -8.89 31.08
C THR A 740 -22.61 -9.01 31.96
N VAL A 741 -22.89 -10.20 32.49
CA VAL A 741 -23.70 -10.37 33.71
C VAL A 741 -22.80 -11.01 34.77
N SER A 742 -22.53 -10.25 35.84
CA SER A 742 -21.87 -10.71 37.07
C SER A 742 -22.86 -10.54 38.22
N ALA A 743 -23.26 -11.64 38.85
CA ALA A 743 -24.01 -11.65 40.10
C ALA A 743 -23.04 -11.66 41.29
N GLY A 744 -23.07 -10.60 42.09
CA GLY A 744 -22.57 -10.62 43.47
C GLY A 744 -23.67 -11.08 44.41
N HIS A 745 -23.30 -11.82 45.46
CA HIS A 745 -23.97 -11.88 46.76
C HIS A 745 -22.89 -12.17 47.82
N SER A 746 -22.70 -11.22 48.73
CA SER A 746 -22.28 -11.40 50.13
C SER A 746 -23.54 -11.78 50.96
N PRO A 747 -23.53 -12.21 52.25
CA PRO A 747 -22.60 -11.82 53.33
C PRO A 747 -22.17 -12.91 54.35
N GLU A 748 -20.91 -12.85 54.81
CA GLU A 748 -20.47 -12.70 56.22
C GLU A 748 -18.95 -12.45 56.22
#